data_AF-A0A1H9JGV3-F1
#
_entry.id   AF-A0A1H9JGV3-F1
#
_cell.length_a   1.000
_cell.length_b   1.000
_cell.length_c   1.000
_cell.angle_alpha   90.00
_cell.angle_beta   90.00
_cell.angle_gamma   90.00
#
_symmetry.space_group_name_H-M   'P 1'
#
loop_
_entity.id
_entity.type
_entity.pdbx_description
1 polymer ?
#
loop_
_entity_poly.entity_id
_entity_poly.type
_entity_poly.pdbx_seq_one_letter_code
_entity_poly.pdbx_strand_id
1 'polypeptide(L)'
;MKTIIKLFGLSLAICLSFVATAQYDLSPGELEKVPVSTMPAQDNASLLAAELAERRPGRANTFAVTIPVQIRPANAGAWTTEGPTSIWRHRVNSPGAHTLNFGFSEYNLPAGAELYLLSTEEKIGPFTPADNADHNQLWTPILESDEVMVELRVPTKSKGLVQLYLTSVNHDFQDVTKSLSGSCNLDVICGEDDGWAIVDPYRDIIRSVAAYTLGGVDQCTGFLVNNTNNDGAPLFMTANHCNVTAGSDQSLVAYWNFQSSECRPVNSTASGGNGGGSRAIFNSGTVHLASNPASDMTITMLEEAVNPAANAFYAGWSNEAPVPQDTVICIHHPGVDEKRISFSFNQTYRTNNGGGTPDVDGSLLEVPSWSIGTTEGGSSGSPIFDRFKRVRGQLFGGQASCTNDSYDVYGYFHVSWTGGGTPETRLMDWLDPCGTGVVSVDGFDSADLPLTLVAAANCVSGCGATDTEMTFTLGSGFPAGTALSITDQTAGITPVLSTSTAAGGEAVTVTVPGNVSIAEGDYTITVTAGSGNTSDDITFFLELFNEAAASAPAAILPVDGGVGIKPTTAFQWSDVAGATSYDVELSTTDDFSVITDSGAGLMGTSASPDLPLDGNTTYYWRIRSNGACGPGEWAEYSFTTLDQTCAAESSANLPAEITGAGMPTITVPLMVGSEIPIEDMEVRLDIAHTFVGDLEATLTSPDGASIQLFNSPFDGNCGFDNISVVFSDDATLTAADFVNTCDEGDIAVSGIYQPAESFAAFASESSAGEWILTVNDLAGGDGGAVVTFDITFCGQGGVVRDFSVFTNTESLVVCPSDEASIDFSLGTSFTDAVAVRVSTSNTQLDNFTSSYDGGQRLLTVDFTGWAALTPGNYDLTFTVVAEDSSERDIIIPLTVNPDGLPAVLVSPEDGAELMEGTIRLDWDAVTGATNYTVQYSVNEDFSTIDFEDTRGASNITVADVPVGQVIYWRVLTNNDCSPAVSAVRTFRIRPVGVQNFGQGRVLNIYPNPVRGQLTVEATGSFPGGLSADLYDATGRFLRTYPRLLGGRNQVDLNGIAAGVYYLRLATDGEERTERLVVLP
;
A
#
# COMPACT_ATOMS: atom_id res chain seq x y z
N MET A 1 63.05 -45.11 30.81
CA MET A 1 62.48 -46.44 30.45
C MET A 1 61.24 -46.68 31.29
N LYS A 2 60.05 -46.41 30.74
CA LYS A 2 58.76 -46.87 31.29
C LYS A 2 57.63 -46.49 30.34
N THR A 3 56.68 -47.40 30.24
CA THR A 3 55.59 -47.49 29.27
C THR A 3 54.25 -47.25 30.00
N ILE A 4 53.18 -46.93 29.25
CA ILE A 4 51.74 -47.20 29.48
C ILE A 4 50.83 -46.02 29.95
N ILE A 5 50.02 -45.51 28.98
CA ILE A 5 48.56 -45.15 28.99
C ILE A 5 48.05 -43.77 29.51
N LYS A 6 47.24 -43.10 28.65
CA LYS A 6 46.17 -42.05 28.86
C LYS A 6 46.63 -40.62 29.25
N LEU A 7 45.97 -39.49 28.92
CA LEU A 7 44.70 -39.12 28.28
C LEU A 7 44.76 -37.59 27.94
N PHE A 8 44.02 -37.15 26.92
CA PHE A 8 43.54 -35.78 26.59
C PHE A 8 44.51 -34.58 26.60
N GLY A 9 44.70 -34.00 25.41
CA GLY A 9 45.25 -32.65 25.25
C GLY A 9 45.56 -32.31 23.80
N LEU A 10 44.55 -32.23 22.92
CA LEU A 10 44.67 -31.52 21.64
C LEU A 10 43.28 -31.22 21.04
N SER A 11 42.86 -29.95 21.06
CA SER A 11 41.92 -29.34 20.11
C SER A 11 41.63 -27.90 20.54
N LEU A 12 42.47 -26.95 20.12
CA LEU A 12 42.07 -25.54 20.01
C LEU A 12 42.81 -24.92 18.82
N ALA A 13 42.08 -24.11 18.06
CA ALA A 13 42.47 -23.36 16.87
C ALA A 13 42.46 -24.14 15.54
N ILE A 14 41.27 -24.36 14.98
CA ILE A 14 40.84 -23.84 13.65
C ILE A 14 39.30 -23.78 13.67
N CYS A 15 38.73 -22.58 13.80
CA CYS A 15 37.38 -22.31 13.27
C CYS A 15 37.53 -21.01 12.47
N LEU A 16 37.80 -21.16 11.17
CA LEU A 16 37.54 -20.08 10.22
C LEU A 16 36.02 -19.91 10.18
N SER A 17 35.52 -18.75 10.58
CA SER A 17 34.23 -18.26 10.13
C SER A 17 34.33 -18.02 8.62
N PHE A 18 33.90 -19.01 7.83
CA PHE A 18 33.43 -18.75 6.48
C PHE A 18 32.11 -18.02 6.63
N VAL A 19 32.14 -16.69 6.52
CA VAL A 19 30.95 -15.94 6.14
C VAL A 19 30.74 -16.29 4.67
N ALA A 20 29.72 -17.11 4.40
CA ALA A 20 29.26 -17.32 3.03
C ALA A 20 28.76 -15.98 2.51
N THR A 21 29.20 -15.62 1.32
CA THR A 21 28.72 -14.46 0.57
C THR A 21 27.39 -14.82 -0.06
N ALA A 22 26.28 -14.25 0.43
CA ALA A 22 24.95 -14.80 0.20
C ALA A 22 24.50 -14.81 -1.29
N GLN A 23 24.78 -13.77 -2.08
CA GLN A 23 24.51 -13.75 -3.53
C GLN A 23 25.60 -14.51 -4.34
N TYR A 24 26.81 -14.65 -3.80
CA TYR A 24 28.01 -15.12 -4.52
C TYR A 24 28.35 -16.60 -4.27
N ASP A 25 27.39 -17.42 -3.87
CA ASP A 25 27.54 -18.88 -3.96
C ASP A 25 27.72 -19.34 -5.44
N LEU A 26 27.43 -18.46 -6.40
CA LEU A 26 27.78 -18.58 -7.81
C LEU A 26 29.14 -17.94 -8.10
N SER A 27 29.92 -18.57 -8.99
CA SER A 27 31.13 -17.92 -9.50
C SER A 27 30.79 -16.60 -10.23
N PRO A 28 31.69 -15.61 -10.33
CA PRO A 28 31.40 -14.35 -11.00
C PRO A 28 30.84 -14.52 -12.43
N GLY A 29 31.38 -15.49 -13.18
CA GLY A 29 30.90 -15.80 -14.54
C GLY A 29 29.58 -16.58 -14.59
N GLU A 30 29.11 -17.14 -13.48
CA GLU A 30 27.75 -17.69 -13.35
C GLU A 30 26.75 -16.62 -12.91
N LEU A 31 27.16 -15.71 -12.04
CA LEU A 31 26.35 -14.57 -11.62
C LEU A 31 26.04 -13.63 -12.80
N GLU A 32 27.03 -13.34 -13.65
CA GLU A 32 26.85 -12.55 -14.89
C GLU A 32 25.80 -13.15 -15.84
N LYS A 33 25.53 -14.46 -15.75
CA LYS A 33 24.52 -15.14 -16.58
C LYS A 33 23.12 -15.06 -16.00
N VAL A 34 22.97 -14.66 -14.73
CA VAL A 34 21.64 -14.50 -14.11
C VAL A 34 21.06 -13.18 -14.62
N PRO A 35 19.87 -13.20 -15.28
CA PRO A 35 19.23 -11.99 -15.79
C PRO A 35 18.96 -10.99 -14.67
N VAL A 36 19.19 -9.70 -14.95
CA VAL A 36 18.97 -8.59 -14.03
C VAL A 36 17.91 -7.64 -14.60
N SER A 37 16.95 -7.24 -13.78
CA SER A 37 16.06 -6.12 -14.04
C SER A 37 16.59 -4.90 -13.28
N THR A 38 16.99 -3.86 -14.00
CA THR A 38 17.46 -2.60 -13.40
C THR A 38 16.31 -1.60 -13.36
N MET A 39 15.96 -1.14 -12.16
CA MET A 39 14.91 -0.17 -11.93
C MET A 39 15.35 1.23 -12.37
N PRO A 40 14.40 2.14 -12.66
CA PRO A 40 14.71 3.55 -12.87
C PRO A 40 15.42 4.13 -11.64
N ALA A 41 16.50 4.89 -11.87
CA ALA A 41 17.20 5.59 -10.80
C ALA A 41 16.27 6.61 -10.12
N GLN A 42 16.29 6.65 -8.80
CA GLN A 42 15.52 7.59 -7.99
C GLN A 42 16.40 8.77 -7.54
N ASP A 43 15.79 9.93 -7.32
CA ASP A 43 16.46 11.07 -6.67
C ASP A 43 16.17 11.04 -5.17
N ASN A 44 17.02 10.35 -4.43
CA ASN A 44 16.85 10.16 -2.99
C ASN A 44 16.83 11.49 -2.22
N ALA A 45 17.59 12.49 -2.68
CA ALA A 45 17.63 13.78 -2.01
C ALA A 45 16.31 14.55 -2.16
N SER A 46 15.71 14.49 -3.35
CA SER A 46 14.41 15.10 -3.62
C SER A 46 13.27 14.36 -2.90
N LEU A 47 13.26 13.03 -2.92
CA LEU A 47 12.27 12.21 -2.20
C LEU A 47 12.33 12.45 -0.69
N LEU A 48 13.53 12.45 -0.10
CA LEU A 48 13.72 12.75 1.32
C LEU A 48 13.26 14.17 1.67
N ALA A 49 13.57 15.16 0.83
CA ALA A 49 13.12 16.54 1.06
C ALA A 49 11.59 16.67 1.01
N ALA A 50 10.93 15.93 0.12
CA ALA A 50 9.46 15.89 0.03
C ALA A 50 8.84 15.24 1.27
N GLU A 51 9.31 14.05 1.67
CA GLU A 51 8.84 13.38 2.89
C GLU A 51 9.03 14.26 4.13
N LEU A 52 10.21 14.86 4.31
CA LEU A 52 10.47 15.76 5.45
C LEU A 52 9.54 16.98 5.49
N ALA A 53 9.02 17.43 4.35
CA ALA A 53 8.06 18.53 4.28
C ALA A 53 6.63 18.10 4.66
N GLU A 54 6.30 16.81 4.53
CA GLU A 54 4.98 16.25 4.81
C GLU A 54 4.83 15.70 6.25
N ARG A 55 5.95 15.41 6.93
CA ARG A 55 5.95 14.87 8.30
C ARG A 55 5.15 15.75 9.27
N ARG A 56 4.17 15.13 9.91
CA ARG A 56 3.28 15.73 10.92
C ARG A 56 2.73 14.64 11.85
N PRO A 57 2.31 14.99 13.09
CA PRO A 57 1.62 14.04 13.97
C PRO A 57 0.41 13.41 13.27
N GLY A 58 0.16 12.11 13.52
CA GLY A 58 -0.96 11.39 12.91
C GLY A 58 -0.77 11.00 11.45
N ARG A 59 0.47 10.91 10.94
CA ARG A 59 0.82 10.32 9.64
C ARG A 59 2.01 9.37 9.83
N ALA A 60 1.97 8.20 9.21
CA ALA A 60 3.13 7.30 9.15
C ALA A 60 4.32 7.97 8.43
N ASN A 61 5.54 7.57 8.78
CA ASN A 61 6.73 7.99 8.07
C ASN A 61 6.94 7.08 6.85
N THR A 62 7.16 7.68 5.68
CA THR A 62 7.47 6.95 4.45
C THR A 62 8.98 7.00 4.20
N PHE A 63 9.63 5.85 4.01
CA PHE A 63 11.09 5.76 3.83
C PHE A 63 11.51 5.26 2.44
N ALA A 64 10.58 4.63 1.71
CA ALA A 64 10.83 4.07 0.40
C ALA A 64 9.76 4.47 -0.62
N VAL A 65 10.11 4.40 -1.90
CA VAL A 65 9.17 4.55 -3.02
C VAL A 65 8.98 3.21 -3.71
N THR A 66 7.74 2.86 -4.02
CA THR A 66 7.43 1.64 -4.78
C THR A 66 7.67 1.87 -6.27
N ILE A 67 8.47 0.99 -6.87
CA ILE A 67 8.65 0.89 -8.31
C ILE A 67 7.86 -0.34 -8.78
N PRO A 68 6.77 -0.15 -9.56
CA PRO A 68 5.98 -1.26 -10.05
C PRO A 68 6.76 -2.05 -11.09
N VAL A 69 6.67 -3.38 -11.01
CA VAL A 69 7.33 -4.31 -11.93
C VAL A 69 6.37 -5.44 -12.33
N GLN A 70 6.74 -6.20 -13.36
CA GLN A 70 5.97 -7.36 -13.79
C GLN A 70 6.87 -8.59 -13.93
N ILE A 71 7.40 -9.09 -12.82
CA ILE A 71 8.41 -10.16 -12.83
C ILE A 71 7.78 -11.49 -12.40
N ARG A 72 7.84 -12.47 -13.30
CA ARG A 72 7.37 -13.86 -13.10
C ARG A 72 8.42 -14.85 -13.59
N PRO A 73 8.45 -16.08 -13.07
CA PRO A 73 9.31 -17.13 -13.61
C PRO A 73 9.06 -17.49 -15.08
N ALA A 74 7.91 -17.06 -15.64
CA ALA A 74 7.53 -17.27 -17.03
C ALA A 74 8.05 -16.20 -18.00
N ASN A 75 8.27 -14.96 -17.55
CA ASN A 75 8.66 -13.82 -18.40
C ASN A 75 10.05 -13.26 -18.07
N ALA A 76 10.61 -13.56 -16.89
CA ALA A 76 11.87 -13.04 -16.41
C ALA A 76 12.71 -14.12 -15.69
N GLY A 77 13.99 -13.82 -15.47
CA GLY A 77 14.94 -14.71 -14.83
C GLY A 77 15.33 -15.92 -15.67
N ALA A 78 16.07 -16.85 -15.06
CA ALA A 78 16.59 -18.04 -15.72
C ALA A 78 16.39 -19.29 -14.87
N TRP A 79 15.93 -20.37 -15.50
CA TRP A 79 15.82 -21.68 -14.89
C TRP A 79 17.08 -22.52 -15.16
N THR A 80 17.62 -23.12 -14.10
CA THR A 80 18.57 -24.22 -14.16
C THR A 80 17.97 -25.47 -13.49
N THR A 81 18.65 -26.61 -13.64
CA THR A 81 18.23 -27.87 -13.00
C THR A 81 19.41 -28.51 -12.31
N GLU A 82 19.25 -28.81 -11.03
CA GLU A 82 20.24 -29.47 -10.18
C GLU A 82 19.62 -30.76 -9.62
N GLY A 83 19.88 -31.88 -10.30
CA GLY A 83 19.28 -33.18 -9.94
C GLY A 83 17.75 -33.16 -10.02
N PRO A 84 17.01 -33.45 -8.93
CA PRO A 84 15.54 -33.44 -8.91
C PRO A 84 14.92 -32.04 -8.70
N THR A 85 15.74 -31.00 -8.56
CA THR A 85 15.29 -29.63 -8.25
C THR A 85 15.50 -28.72 -9.45
N SER A 86 14.46 -27.95 -9.80
CA SER A 86 14.54 -26.83 -10.72
C SER A 86 14.77 -25.56 -9.93
N ILE A 87 15.76 -24.75 -10.32
CA ILE A 87 16.10 -23.51 -9.63
C ILE A 87 15.90 -22.35 -10.59
N TRP A 88 15.06 -21.40 -10.23
CA TRP A 88 14.89 -20.14 -10.93
C TRP A 88 15.64 -19.04 -10.21
N ARG A 89 16.37 -18.21 -10.95
CA ARG A 89 17.10 -17.06 -10.41
C ARG A 89 16.81 -15.81 -11.22
N HIS A 90 16.60 -14.71 -10.53
CA HIS A 90 16.49 -13.39 -11.13
C HIS A 90 17.11 -12.34 -10.21
N ARG A 91 17.84 -11.38 -10.77
CA ARG A 91 18.41 -10.26 -10.01
C ARG A 91 17.57 -9.01 -10.21
N VAL A 92 17.33 -8.28 -9.15
CA VAL A 92 16.69 -6.97 -9.17
C VAL A 92 17.71 -5.97 -8.66
N ASN A 93 18.00 -4.95 -9.46
CA ASN A 93 18.90 -3.87 -9.08
C ASN A 93 18.13 -2.54 -9.12
N SER A 94 18.20 -1.77 -8.05
CA SER A 94 17.60 -0.43 -7.96
C SER A 94 18.70 0.57 -7.63
N PRO A 95 19.33 1.20 -8.65
CA PRO A 95 20.56 1.96 -8.46
C PRO A 95 20.40 3.06 -7.39
N GLY A 96 21.26 3.02 -6.39
CA GLY A 96 21.29 4.01 -5.30
C GLY A 96 20.31 3.75 -4.15
N ALA A 97 19.55 2.65 -4.17
CA ALA A 97 18.75 2.25 -3.02
C ALA A 97 19.66 1.93 -1.83
N HIS A 98 19.28 2.40 -0.64
CA HIS A 98 19.99 2.02 0.58
C HIS A 98 19.62 0.62 1.05
N THR A 99 18.35 0.29 0.88
CA THR A 99 17.79 -1.02 1.16
C THR A 99 16.70 -1.37 0.13
N LEU A 100 16.40 -2.65 0.00
CA LEU A 100 15.34 -3.19 -0.85
C LEU A 100 14.41 -4.10 -0.07
N ASN A 101 13.12 -4.03 -0.36
CA ASN A 101 12.14 -5.03 0.00
C ASN A 101 11.12 -5.21 -1.15
N PHE A 102 10.34 -6.28 -1.10
CA PHE A 102 9.53 -6.73 -2.22
C PHE A 102 8.09 -7.04 -1.80
N GLY A 103 7.16 -6.74 -2.71
CA GLY A 103 5.77 -7.16 -2.63
C GLY A 103 5.42 -8.09 -3.78
N PHE A 104 5.01 -9.31 -3.45
CA PHE A 104 4.47 -10.28 -4.40
C PHE A 104 2.95 -10.24 -4.31
N SER A 105 2.27 -9.94 -5.41
CA SER A 105 0.80 -9.99 -5.51
C SER A 105 0.27 -11.39 -5.84
N GLU A 106 1.17 -12.32 -6.14
CA GLU A 106 0.86 -13.74 -6.27
C GLU A 106 2.00 -14.53 -5.62
N TYR A 107 1.71 -15.23 -4.53
CA TYR A 107 2.61 -16.15 -3.84
C TYR A 107 1.82 -17.38 -3.42
N ASN A 108 1.99 -18.47 -4.17
CA ASN A 108 1.47 -19.78 -3.81
C ASN A 108 2.44 -20.84 -4.32
N LEU A 109 3.23 -21.37 -3.39
CA LEU A 109 4.28 -22.32 -3.68
C LEU A 109 3.82 -23.76 -3.46
N PRO A 110 4.18 -24.72 -4.34
CA PRO A 110 3.84 -26.12 -4.14
C PRO A 110 4.71 -26.78 -3.07
N ALA A 111 4.21 -27.87 -2.48
CA ALA A 111 4.93 -28.65 -1.46
C ALA A 111 6.41 -28.92 -1.83
N GLY A 112 7.32 -28.55 -0.93
CA GLY A 112 8.77 -28.72 -1.07
C GLY A 112 9.48 -27.64 -1.90
N ALA A 113 8.78 -26.59 -2.32
CA ALA A 113 9.41 -25.38 -2.88
C ALA A 113 9.94 -24.45 -1.78
N GLU A 114 10.96 -23.67 -2.12
CA GLU A 114 11.64 -22.73 -1.23
C GLU A 114 12.01 -21.47 -2.02
N LEU A 115 11.67 -20.29 -1.51
CA LEU A 115 12.05 -19.00 -2.05
C LEU A 115 13.08 -18.33 -1.13
N TYR A 116 14.14 -17.78 -1.72
CA TYR A 116 15.19 -17.04 -1.01
C TYR A 116 15.41 -15.66 -1.63
N LEU A 117 15.75 -14.70 -0.78
CA LEU A 117 16.25 -13.38 -1.16
C LEU A 117 17.71 -13.29 -0.72
N LEU A 118 18.59 -12.97 -1.67
CA LEU A 118 20.04 -13.03 -1.47
C LEU A 118 20.67 -11.71 -1.88
N SER A 119 21.27 -11.00 -0.94
CA SER A 119 22.17 -9.87 -1.20
C SER A 119 23.63 -10.32 -1.07
N THR A 120 24.59 -9.40 -1.23
CA THR A 120 26.01 -9.74 -1.03
C THR A 120 26.34 -10.19 0.38
N GLU A 121 25.56 -9.73 1.37
CA GLU A 121 25.80 -9.93 2.80
C GLU A 121 24.72 -10.78 3.49
N GLU A 122 23.50 -10.79 2.96
CA GLU A 122 22.33 -11.36 3.63
C GLU A 122 21.63 -12.43 2.80
N LYS A 123 21.11 -13.44 3.49
CA LYS A 123 20.23 -14.46 2.92
C LYS A 123 18.97 -14.58 3.78
N ILE A 124 17.82 -14.28 3.19
CA ILE A 124 16.51 -14.35 3.83
C ILE A 124 15.71 -15.51 3.22
N GLY A 125 14.96 -16.21 4.07
CA GLY A 125 14.19 -17.41 3.74
C GLY A 125 14.77 -18.69 4.36
N PRO A 126 14.26 -19.88 3.98
CA PRO A 126 13.29 -20.06 2.90
C PRO A 126 11.90 -19.56 3.29
N PHE A 127 11.26 -18.83 2.38
CA PHE A 127 9.79 -18.79 2.35
C PHE A 127 9.30 -20.06 1.66
N THR A 128 8.27 -20.67 2.20
CA THR A 128 7.82 -22.02 1.88
C THR A 128 6.30 -22.04 1.63
N PRO A 129 5.71 -23.20 1.32
CA PRO A 129 4.25 -23.33 1.28
C PRO A 129 3.54 -23.14 2.62
N ALA A 130 4.28 -23.09 3.74
CA ALA A 130 3.69 -22.71 5.03
C ALA A 130 3.30 -21.23 5.05
N ASP A 131 3.98 -20.41 4.26
CA ASP A 131 3.76 -18.97 4.09
C ASP A 131 2.71 -18.67 3.00
N ASN A 132 2.01 -19.68 2.45
CA ASN A 132 0.92 -19.45 1.51
C ASN A 132 -0.32 -18.96 2.27
N ALA A 133 -0.72 -17.71 2.02
CA ALA A 133 -1.92 -17.11 2.61
C ALA A 133 -3.10 -17.07 1.63
N ASP A 134 -4.32 -16.98 2.14
CA ASP A 134 -5.55 -16.99 1.33
C ASP A 134 -5.62 -15.82 0.34
N HIS A 135 -5.03 -14.68 0.71
CA HIS A 135 -4.94 -13.48 -0.13
C HIS A 135 -3.86 -13.59 -1.23
N ASN A 136 -3.08 -14.69 -1.29
CA ASN A 136 -2.03 -14.96 -2.28
C ASN A 136 -0.94 -13.88 -2.39
N GLN A 137 -0.60 -13.15 -1.32
CA GLN A 137 0.48 -12.17 -1.33
C GLN A 137 1.63 -12.59 -0.42
N LEU A 138 2.83 -12.06 -0.68
CA LEU A 138 3.96 -12.16 0.24
C LEU A 138 4.70 -10.82 0.24
N TRP A 139 4.96 -10.30 1.44
CA TRP A 139 5.76 -9.09 1.62
C TRP A 139 7.04 -9.42 2.39
N THR A 140 8.16 -8.87 1.93
CA THR A 140 9.46 -9.33 2.40
C THR A 140 10.07 -8.36 3.41
N PRO A 141 10.91 -8.83 4.34
CA PRO A 141 11.74 -7.94 5.14
C PRO A 141 12.68 -7.10 4.28
N ILE A 142 13.22 -6.04 4.89
CA ILE A 142 14.23 -5.16 4.31
C ILE A 142 15.58 -5.89 4.19
N LEU A 143 16.26 -5.73 3.05
CA LEU A 143 17.64 -6.17 2.80
C LEU A 143 18.54 -4.96 2.55
N GLU A 144 19.72 -4.95 3.17
CA GLU A 144 20.72 -3.87 3.03
C GLU A 144 21.52 -4.03 1.72
N SER A 145 20.89 -3.67 0.59
CA SER A 145 21.53 -3.69 -0.72
C SER A 145 20.73 -2.92 -1.77
N ASP A 146 21.42 -2.49 -2.84
CA ASP A 146 20.80 -1.99 -4.07
C ASP A 146 20.65 -3.09 -5.15
N GLU A 147 21.12 -4.31 -4.89
CA GLU A 147 20.92 -5.47 -5.76
C GLU A 147 20.60 -6.74 -4.94
N VAL A 148 19.45 -7.37 -5.23
CA VAL A 148 19.03 -8.61 -4.58
C VAL A 148 18.71 -9.67 -5.64
N MET A 149 19.16 -10.90 -5.40
CA MET A 149 18.76 -12.07 -6.17
C MET A 149 17.56 -12.75 -5.51
N VAL A 150 16.51 -12.93 -6.30
CA VAL A 150 15.37 -13.79 -5.97
C VAL A 150 15.68 -15.19 -6.51
N GLU A 151 15.79 -16.18 -5.63
CA GLU A 151 16.05 -17.57 -5.97
C GLU A 151 14.89 -18.47 -5.52
N LEU A 152 14.23 -19.11 -6.48
CA LEU A 152 13.16 -20.08 -6.22
C LEU A 152 13.66 -21.49 -6.53
N ARG A 153 13.60 -22.39 -5.54
CA ARG A 153 13.91 -23.81 -5.68
C ARG A 153 12.64 -24.61 -5.63
N VAL A 154 12.41 -25.49 -6.61
CA VAL A 154 11.16 -26.27 -6.72
C VAL A 154 11.48 -27.70 -7.13
N PRO A 155 10.82 -28.71 -6.54
CA PRO A 155 10.86 -30.06 -7.09
C PRO A 155 10.47 -30.03 -8.57
N THR A 156 11.31 -30.55 -9.47
CA THR A 156 11.13 -30.37 -10.93
C THR A 156 9.76 -30.83 -11.44
N LYS A 157 9.14 -31.81 -10.77
CA LYS A 157 7.79 -32.31 -11.10
C LYS A 157 6.67 -31.31 -10.76
N SER A 158 6.90 -30.41 -9.82
CA SER A 158 5.95 -29.42 -9.33
C SER A 158 6.20 -28.03 -9.93
N LYS A 159 7.19 -27.87 -10.80
CA LYS A 159 7.55 -26.58 -11.42
C LYS A 159 6.37 -25.87 -12.09
N GLY A 160 5.46 -26.62 -12.73
CA GLY A 160 4.28 -26.07 -13.39
C GLY A 160 3.16 -25.60 -12.45
N LEU A 161 3.30 -25.83 -11.14
CA LEU A 161 2.34 -25.42 -10.10
C LEU A 161 2.78 -24.14 -9.38
N VAL A 162 3.91 -23.53 -9.78
CA VAL A 162 4.41 -22.30 -9.17
C VAL A 162 3.54 -21.13 -9.58
N GLN A 163 3.01 -20.44 -8.58
CA GLN A 163 2.34 -19.15 -8.71
C GLN A 163 3.18 -18.13 -7.97
N LEU A 164 3.89 -17.28 -8.74
CA LEU A 164 4.81 -16.27 -8.20
C LEU A 164 4.81 -15.03 -9.10
N TYR A 165 4.43 -13.89 -8.54
CA TYR A 165 4.38 -12.61 -9.24
C TYR A 165 4.93 -11.48 -8.36
N LEU A 166 6.14 -11.03 -8.69
CA LEU A 166 6.73 -9.85 -8.08
C LEU A 166 6.18 -8.61 -8.78
N THR A 167 5.53 -7.74 -8.02
CA THR A 167 4.91 -6.50 -8.53
C THR A 167 5.46 -5.23 -7.91
N SER A 168 6.08 -5.30 -6.74
CA SER A 168 6.57 -4.13 -6.02
C SER A 168 8.04 -4.28 -5.68
N VAL A 169 8.86 -3.34 -6.16
CA VAL A 169 10.26 -3.17 -5.72
C VAL A 169 10.35 -1.86 -4.95
N ASN A 170 10.55 -1.94 -3.64
CA ASN A 170 10.54 -0.77 -2.77
C ASN A 170 11.96 -0.24 -2.58
N HIS A 171 12.21 0.98 -3.07
CA HIS A 171 13.49 1.66 -3.07
C HIS A 171 13.59 2.60 -1.86
N ASP A 172 14.43 2.27 -0.88
CA ASP A 172 14.70 3.14 0.27
C ASP A 172 15.53 4.37 -0.13
N PHE A 173 14.91 5.54 -0.02
CA PHE A 173 15.52 6.84 -0.29
C PHE A 173 16.03 7.55 0.97
N GLN A 174 15.66 7.07 2.15
CA GLN A 174 15.93 7.71 3.43
C GLN A 174 17.20 7.19 4.12
N ASP A 175 17.62 5.97 3.79
CA ASP A 175 18.72 5.23 4.41
C ASP A 175 18.41 4.75 5.83
N VAL A 176 17.47 3.81 5.94
CA VAL A 176 17.05 3.22 7.24
C VAL A 176 18.07 2.25 7.83
N THR A 177 19.26 2.14 7.23
CA THR A 177 20.43 1.44 7.80
C THR A 177 21.18 2.32 8.80
N LYS A 178 20.98 3.63 8.74
CA LYS A 178 21.54 4.59 9.69
C LYS A 178 20.54 4.85 10.81
N SER A 179 21.05 5.07 12.01
CA SER A 179 20.22 5.56 13.11
C SER A 179 19.81 7.00 12.82
N LEU A 180 18.50 7.21 12.82
CA LEU A 180 17.79 8.47 12.62
C LEU A 180 17.29 9.05 13.96
N SER A 181 17.30 8.24 15.02
CA SER A 181 16.81 8.57 16.36
C SER A 181 17.74 9.48 17.16
N GLY A 182 17.15 10.35 17.97
CA GLY A 182 17.87 11.30 18.82
C GLY A 182 18.68 10.63 19.94
N SER A 183 19.78 11.27 20.33
CA SER A 183 20.74 10.71 21.30
C SER A 183 20.24 10.63 22.74
N CYS A 184 19.14 11.31 23.09
CA CYS A 184 18.55 11.29 24.42
C CYS A 184 17.77 10.00 24.73
N ASN A 185 17.46 9.20 23.71
CA ASN A 185 16.79 7.92 23.89
C ASN A 185 17.69 6.92 24.64
N LEU A 186 17.06 6.05 25.44
CA LEU A 186 17.73 5.02 26.23
C LEU A 186 17.54 3.65 25.57
N ASP A 187 18.64 2.96 25.30
CA ASP A 187 18.59 1.61 24.73
C ASP A 187 17.95 0.63 25.70
N VAL A 188 17.09 -0.24 25.16
CA VAL A 188 16.45 -1.30 25.96
C VAL A 188 17.47 -2.29 26.54
N ILE A 189 18.69 -2.41 26.01
CA ILE A 189 19.69 -3.35 26.53
C ILE A 189 20.40 -2.85 27.80
N CYS A 190 20.38 -1.53 28.06
CA CYS A 190 21.01 -0.94 29.24
C CYS A 190 20.45 -1.51 30.54
N GLY A 191 21.31 -1.82 31.52
CA GLY A 191 20.91 -2.39 32.82
C GLY A 191 21.68 -1.81 34.01
N GLU A 192 21.60 -2.48 35.16
CA GLU A 192 22.30 -2.05 36.40
C GLU A 192 23.80 -1.78 36.18
N ASP A 193 24.49 -2.65 35.45
CA ASP A 193 25.93 -2.52 35.17
C ASP A 193 26.28 -1.26 34.36
N ASP A 194 25.31 -0.72 33.60
CA ASP A 194 25.44 0.51 32.81
C ASP A 194 24.92 1.76 33.54
N GLY A 195 24.44 1.59 34.79
CA GLY A 195 23.83 2.66 35.58
C GLY A 195 22.32 2.84 35.38
N TRP A 196 21.66 1.89 34.70
CA TRP A 196 20.24 1.93 34.34
C TRP A 196 19.44 0.76 34.92
N ALA A 197 19.63 0.46 36.21
CA ALA A 197 18.91 -0.61 36.93
C ALA A 197 17.38 -0.50 36.84
N ILE A 198 16.84 0.68 36.50
CA ILE A 198 15.41 0.91 36.28
C ILE A 198 14.84 0.10 35.09
N VAL A 199 15.68 -0.33 34.14
CA VAL A 199 15.24 -1.07 32.95
C VAL A 199 15.06 -2.57 33.24
N ASP A 200 15.85 -3.13 34.17
CA ASP A 200 15.89 -4.58 34.44
C ASP A 200 14.54 -5.24 34.82
N PRO A 201 13.59 -4.56 35.49
CA PRO A 201 12.27 -5.13 35.76
C PRO A 201 11.37 -5.34 34.53
N TYR A 202 11.73 -4.79 33.37
CA TYR A 202 10.88 -4.70 32.17
C TYR A 202 11.39 -5.54 30.99
N ARG A 203 12.33 -6.46 31.24
CA ARG A 203 12.94 -7.35 30.23
C ARG A 203 11.94 -8.25 29.51
N ASP A 204 10.79 -8.47 30.13
CA ASP A 204 9.65 -9.17 29.55
C ASP A 204 8.93 -8.31 28.51
N ILE A 205 8.31 -7.20 28.91
CA ILE A 205 7.53 -6.34 28.01
C ILE A 205 8.37 -5.72 26.88
N ILE A 206 9.69 -5.61 27.03
CA ILE A 206 10.60 -5.25 25.91
C ILE A 206 10.46 -6.21 24.72
N ARG A 207 10.21 -7.50 24.98
CA ARG A 207 10.03 -8.54 23.94
C ARG A 207 8.64 -8.55 23.32
N SER A 208 7.71 -7.74 23.82
CA SER A 208 6.37 -7.60 23.22
C SER A 208 6.34 -6.63 22.03
N VAL A 209 7.33 -5.73 21.91
CA VAL A 209 7.33 -4.63 20.93
C VAL A 209 8.11 -4.99 19.67
N ALA A 210 7.61 -4.58 18.51
CA ALA A 210 8.28 -4.69 17.21
C ALA A 210 8.19 -3.37 16.42
N ALA A 211 9.23 -3.10 15.63
CA ALA A 211 9.11 -2.21 14.48
C ALA A 211 8.37 -2.96 13.36
N TYR A 212 7.67 -2.27 12.46
CA TYR A 212 7.17 -2.91 11.26
C TYR A 212 7.22 -1.99 10.05
N THR A 213 7.16 -2.61 8.87
CA THR A 213 6.87 -1.93 7.60
C THR A 213 5.47 -2.26 7.11
N LEU A 214 4.85 -1.35 6.36
CA LEU A 214 3.57 -1.52 5.69
C LEU A 214 3.72 -1.12 4.22
N GLY A 215 3.23 -1.95 3.30
CA GLY A 215 3.41 -1.77 1.85
C GLY A 215 4.88 -1.74 1.42
N GLY A 216 5.80 -2.11 2.33
CA GLY A 216 7.24 -1.94 2.16
C GLY A 216 7.74 -0.49 2.09
N VAL A 217 6.89 0.51 2.38
CA VAL A 217 7.20 1.94 2.22
C VAL A 217 6.98 2.76 3.47
N ASP A 218 5.98 2.41 4.29
CA ASP A 218 5.67 3.08 5.54
C ASP A 218 6.20 2.29 6.73
N GLN A 219 6.47 2.98 7.83
CA GLN A 219 7.02 2.38 9.04
C GLN A 219 6.38 2.94 10.31
N CYS A 220 6.12 2.03 11.26
CA CYS A 220 5.57 2.34 12.57
C CYS A 220 6.06 1.32 13.63
N THR A 221 5.59 1.48 14.86
CA THR A 221 5.79 0.54 15.98
C THR A 221 4.48 -0.20 16.28
N GLY A 222 4.56 -1.47 16.68
CA GLY A 222 3.44 -2.20 17.25
C GLY A 222 3.88 -3.18 18.33
N PHE A 223 2.95 -3.92 18.90
CA PHE A 223 3.23 -4.83 20.01
C PHE A 223 2.25 -5.99 20.11
N LEU A 224 2.71 -7.12 20.67
CA LEU A 224 1.86 -8.25 21.01
C LEU A 224 1.08 -7.98 22.29
N VAL A 225 -0.20 -8.30 22.28
CA VAL A 225 -1.10 -8.17 23.42
C VAL A 225 -1.70 -9.53 23.77
N ASN A 226 -1.84 -9.80 25.07
CA ASN A 226 -2.48 -10.99 25.59
C ASN A 226 -4.02 -10.85 25.54
N ASN A 227 -4.75 -11.98 25.63
CA ASN A 227 -6.19 -12.02 25.81
C ASN A 227 -6.55 -12.78 27.10
N THR A 228 -7.83 -12.86 27.45
CA THR A 228 -8.28 -13.57 28.66
C THR A 228 -8.07 -15.08 28.62
N ASN A 229 -7.83 -15.68 27.45
CA ASN A 229 -7.56 -17.10 27.28
C ASN A 229 -6.10 -17.47 27.57
N ASN A 230 -5.16 -16.52 27.52
CA ASN A 230 -3.71 -16.77 27.62
C ASN A 230 -3.22 -17.84 26.61
N ASP A 231 -3.79 -17.86 25.41
CA ASP A 231 -3.63 -18.93 24.42
C ASP A 231 -2.46 -18.72 23.45
N GLY A 232 -1.86 -17.54 23.44
CA GLY A 232 -0.82 -17.17 22.47
C GLY A 232 -1.32 -16.90 21.07
N ALA A 233 -2.60 -16.53 20.93
CA ALA A 233 -3.06 -15.85 19.72
C ALA A 233 -2.13 -14.66 19.41
N PRO A 234 -1.57 -14.55 18.20
CA PRO A 234 -0.59 -13.52 17.84
C PRO A 234 -1.25 -12.16 17.57
N LEU A 235 -2.02 -11.66 18.54
CA LEU A 235 -2.70 -10.37 18.48
C LEU A 235 -1.68 -9.24 18.53
N PHE A 236 -1.64 -8.41 17.49
CA PHE A 236 -0.68 -7.35 17.27
C PHE A 236 -1.39 -5.99 17.16
N MET A 237 -1.09 -5.09 18.10
CA MET A 237 -1.68 -3.75 18.17
C MET A 237 -0.74 -2.67 17.64
N THR A 238 -1.32 -1.66 17.01
CA THR A 238 -0.64 -0.44 16.55
C THR A 238 -1.62 0.74 16.48
N ALA A 239 -1.21 1.84 15.86
CA ALA A 239 -2.00 3.05 15.70
C ALA A 239 -2.80 3.06 14.39
N ASN A 240 -4.03 3.58 14.43
CA ASN A 240 -4.91 3.68 13.26
C ASN A 240 -4.33 4.56 12.16
N HIS A 241 -3.67 5.66 12.51
CA HIS A 241 -3.02 6.53 11.53
C HIS A 241 -1.79 5.92 10.85
N CYS A 242 -1.32 4.75 11.29
CA CYS A 242 -0.34 3.95 10.55
C CYS A 242 -0.97 3.19 9.37
N ASN A 243 -2.30 3.30 9.20
CA ASN A 243 -3.05 2.88 8.03
C ASN A 243 -3.02 1.36 7.76
N VAL A 244 -2.95 0.56 8.83
CA VAL A 244 -3.12 -0.90 8.76
C VAL A 244 -4.63 -1.20 8.70
N THR A 245 -5.13 -1.47 7.50
CA THR A 245 -6.55 -1.70 7.19
C THR A 245 -6.72 -3.10 6.60
N ALA A 246 -7.95 -3.55 6.40
CA ALA A 246 -8.22 -4.83 5.73
C ALA A 246 -7.67 -4.94 4.28
N GLY A 247 -7.29 -3.81 3.65
CA GLY A 247 -6.67 -3.81 2.32
C GLY A 247 -5.14 -3.63 2.33
N SER A 248 -4.53 -3.45 3.50
CA SER A 248 -3.09 -3.19 3.63
C SER A 248 -2.38 -4.07 4.66
N ASP A 249 -3.11 -4.68 5.60
CA ASP A 249 -2.66 -5.61 6.63
C ASP A 249 -1.79 -6.77 6.09
N GLN A 250 -2.12 -7.31 4.91
CA GLN A 250 -1.34 -8.38 4.27
C GLN A 250 0.12 -7.97 3.99
N SER A 251 0.38 -6.66 3.93
CA SER A 251 1.70 -6.09 3.65
C SER A 251 2.54 -5.76 4.87
N LEU A 252 2.03 -6.03 6.07
CA LEU A 252 2.75 -5.76 7.30
C LEU A 252 3.89 -6.75 7.50
N VAL A 253 5.10 -6.26 7.74
CA VAL A 253 6.26 -7.08 8.14
C VAL A 253 6.81 -6.58 9.48
N ALA A 254 6.63 -7.37 10.54
CA ALA A 254 7.03 -7.04 11.90
C ALA A 254 8.43 -7.58 12.24
N TYR A 255 9.32 -6.73 12.75
CA TYR A 255 10.69 -7.04 13.13
C TYR A 255 10.86 -7.14 14.65
N TRP A 256 11.10 -8.36 15.12
CA TRP A 256 11.32 -8.66 16.53
C TRP A 256 12.78 -8.49 16.92
N ASN A 257 13.01 -8.16 18.19
CA ASN A 257 14.35 -8.03 18.77
C ASN A 257 15.30 -7.06 18.02
N PHE A 258 14.74 -6.13 17.26
CA PHE A 258 15.50 -5.08 16.59
C PHE A 258 15.93 -4.01 17.60
N GLN A 259 17.06 -4.23 18.26
CA GLN A 259 17.60 -3.36 19.30
C GLN A 259 19.13 -3.29 19.24
N SER A 260 19.71 -2.26 19.88
CA SER A 260 21.16 -2.11 19.97
C SER A 260 21.82 -3.34 20.62
N SER A 261 22.97 -3.73 20.08
CA SER A 261 23.77 -4.85 20.59
C SER A 261 24.55 -4.50 21.88
N GLU A 262 24.66 -3.20 22.19
CA GLU A 262 25.32 -2.68 23.39
C GLU A 262 24.55 -1.49 23.98
N CYS A 263 24.74 -1.22 25.27
CA CYS A 263 24.16 -0.03 25.90
C CYS A 263 24.94 1.21 25.49
N ARG A 264 24.34 2.06 24.64
CA ARG A 264 24.98 3.30 24.20
C ARG A 264 24.73 4.39 25.24
N PRO A 265 25.75 5.16 25.67
CA PRO A 265 25.56 6.21 26.67
C PRO A 265 24.52 7.26 26.21
N VAL A 266 23.49 7.49 27.02
CA VAL A 266 22.44 8.48 26.74
C VAL A 266 23.05 9.89 26.60
N ASN A 267 22.48 10.70 25.70
CA ASN A 267 22.95 12.04 25.32
C ASN A 267 24.37 12.06 24.71
N SER A 268 24.83 10.94 24.14
CA SER A 268 26.11 10.85 23.43
C SER A 268 25.92 10.69 21.92
N THR A 269 26.96 11.02 21.15
CA THR A 269 26.99 10.75 19.70
C THR A 269 26.80 9.26 19.39
N ALA A 270 27.22 8.36 20.29
CA ALA A 270 27.01 6.93 20.12
C ALA A 270 25.52 6.58 20.16
N SER A 271 24.75 7.11 21.13
CA SER A 271 23.31 6.84 21.22
C SER A 271 22.53 7.35 20.00
N GLY A 272 22.97 8.44 19.37
CA GLY A 272 22.40 8.91 18.09
C GLY A 272 23.04 8.29 16.83
N GLY A 273 23.87 7.25 16.98
CA GLY A 273 24.48 6.50 15.87
C GLY A 273 23.92 5.08 15.77
N ASN A 274 24.36 4.27 14.80
CA ASN A 274 23.91 2.87 14.62
C ASN A 274 24.41 1.97 15.77
N GLY A 275 23.52 1.13 16.33
CA GLY A 275 23.77 0.24 17.49
C GLY A 275 23.96 -1.24 17.12
N GLY A 276 23.92 -1.57 15.84
CA GLY A 276 24.11 -2.92 15.31
C GLY A 276 22.90 -3.83 15.54
N GLY A 277 21.69 -3.27 15.57
CA GLY A 277 20.46 -4.06 15.66
C GLY A 277 20.19 -4.86 14.39
N SER A 278 19.59 -6.05 14.54
CA SER A 278 19.26 -6.93 13.42
C SER A 278 17.75 -6.97 13.16
N ARG A 279 17.35 -7.03 11.89
CA ARG A 279 15.97 -7.22 11.43
C ARG A 279 15.68 -8.65 10.94
N ALA A 280 16.58 -9.59 11.22
CA ALA A 280 16.50 -10.96 10.71
C ALA A 280 15.39 -11.83 11.35
N ILE A 281 14.80 -11.38 12.47
CA ILE A 281 13.71 -12.09 13.15
C ILE A 281 12.43 -11.32 12.84
N PHE A 282 11.55 -11.91 12.04
CA PHE A 282 10.33 -11.25 11.59
C PHE A 282 9.15 -12.22 11.44
N ASN A 283 7.96 -11.63 11.32
CA ASN A 283 6.75 -12.23 10.78
C ASN A 283 6.24 -11.35 9.63
N SER A 284 5.54 -11.93 8.66
CA SER A 284 4.91 -11.22 7.54
C SER A 284 3.43 -11.54 7.50
N GLY A 285 2.62 -10.57 7.09
CA GLY A 285 1.18 -10.72 6.92
C GLY A 285 0.42 -10.64 8.24
N THR A 286 -0.64 -9.86 8.23
CA THR A 286 -1.62 -9.85 9.31
C THR A 286 -3.03 -9.82 8.73
N VAL A 287 -3.99 -10.24 9.55
CA VAL A 287 -5.42 -10.02 9.34
C VAL A 287 -5.87 -8.87 10.23
N HIS A 288 -6.46 -7.85 9.63
CA HIS A 288 -7.08 -6.74 10.32
C HIS A 288 -8.28 -7.22 11.12
N LEU A 289 -8.34 -6.86 12.41
CA LEU A 289 -9.44 -7.23 13.29
C LEU A 289 -10.32 -6.03 13.61
N ALA A 290 -9.71 -4.92 14.06
CA ALA A 290 -10.46 -3.71 14.36
C ALA A 290 -9.61 -2.44 14.27
N SER A 291 -10.28 -1.34 13.95
CA SER A 291 -9.72 0.01 13.93
C SER A 291 -10.69 1.03 14.54
N ASN A 292 -10.17 1.94 15.35
CA ASN A 292 -10.95 3.05 15.91
C ASN A 292 -10.20 4.38 15.73
N PRO A 293 -10.63 5.24 14.80
CA PRO A 293 -10.03 6.56 14.62
C PRO A 293 -10.11 7.46 15.86
N ALA A 294 -11.16 7.35 16.68
CA ALA A 294 -11.38 8.25 17.82
C ALA A 294 -10.33 8.09 18.94
N SER A 295 -9.83 6.87 19.12
CA SER A 295 -8.73 6.54 20.02
C SER A 295 -7.48 6.11 19.26
N ASP A 296 -7.41 6.36 17.95
CA ASP A 296 -6.30 6.01 17.06
C ASP A 296 -5.79 4.56 17.21
N MET A 297 -6.67 3.60 17.44
CA MET A 297 -6.31 2.22 17.76
C MET A 297 -6.49 1.32 16.55
N THR A 298 -5.53 0.42 16.32
CA THR A 298 -5.72 -0.74 15.43
C THR A 298 -5.24 -2.01 16.12
N ILE A 299 -6.00 -3.09 15.98
CA ILE A 299 -5.60 -4.45 16.35
C ILE A 299 -5.70 -5.36 15.13
N THR A 300 -4.67 -6.18 14.95
CA THR A 300 -4.55 -7.18 13.89
C THR A 300 -4.11 -8.50 14.51
N MET A 301 -4.13 -9.58 13.74
CA MET A 301 -3.60 -10.88 14.12
C MET A 301 -2.54 -11.30 13.09
N LEU A 302 -1.34 -11.68 13.53
CA LEU A 302 -0.35 -12.23 12.60
C LEU A 302 -0.90 -13.54 12.00
N GLU A 303 -0.69 -13.73 10.70
CA GLU A 303 -1.20 -14.93 10.01
C GLU A 303 -0.47 -16.22 10.43
N GLU A 304 0.75 -16.07 10.90
CA GLU A 304 1.56 -17.15 11.45
C GLU A 304 1.79 -16.96 12.95
N ALA A 305 2.08 -18.07 13.65
CA ALA A 305 2.59 -18.01 15.01
C ALA A 305 3.85 -17.11 15.07
N VAL A 306 3.99 -16.37 16.16
CA VAL A 306 5.15 -15.48 16.34
C VAL A 306 6.43 -16.28 16.20
N ASN A 307 7.39 -15.74 15.43
CA ASN A 307 8.66 -16.39 15.17
C ASN A 307 9.30 -16.85 16.50
N PRO A 308 9.56 -18.16 16.71
CA PRO A 308 10.06 -18.65 18.00
C PRO A 308 11.40 -18.03 18.42
N ALA A 309 12.22 -17.56 17.47
CA ALA A 309 13.47 -16.85 17.75
C ALA A 309 13.24 -15.46 18.37
N ALA A 310 12.03 -14.90 18.23
CA ALA A 310 11.64 -13.67 18.91
C ALA A 310 11.65 -13.85 20.43
N ASN A 311 11.43 -15.08 20.93
CA ASN A 311 11.18 -15.35 22.35
C ASN A 311 10.16 -14.34 22.88
N ALA A 312 9.02 -14.24 22.22
CA ALA A 312 8.08 -13.15 22.40
C ALA A 312 7.44 -13.15 23.79
N PHE A 313 6.97 -11.97 24.21
CA PHE A 313 6.16 -11.80 25.40
C PHE A 313 4.83 -11.16 24.98
N TYR A 314 3.71 -11.73 25.41
CA TYR A 314 2.39 -11.17 25.12
C TYR A 314 2.04 -10.20 26.23
N ALA A 315 2.00 -8.90 25.92
CA ALA A 315 1.80 -7.87 26.92
C ALA A 315 0.42 -7.98 27.59
N GLY A 316 0.38 -7.87 28.91
CA GLY A 316 -0.88 -7.70 29.63
C GLY A 316 -1.49 -6.33 29.34
N TRP A 317 -2.76 -6.13 29.71
CA TRP A 317 -3.48 -4.89 29.48
C TRP A 317 -4.40 -4.54 30.64
N SER A 318 -4.81 -3.28 30.71
CA SER A 318 -5.79 -2.80 31.67
C SER A 318 -6.74 -1.79 31.00
N ASN A 319 -8.02 -2.12 31.00
CA ASN A 319 -9.10 -1.24 30.58
C ASN A 319 -9.69 -0.43 31.74
N GLU A 320 -9.02 -0.39 32.91
CA GLU A 320 -9.51 0.38 34.05
C GLU A 320 -9.72 1.86 33.70
N ALA A 321 -10.88 2.41 34.05
CA ALA A 321 -11.20 3.82 33.78
C ALA A 321 -10.23 4.83 34.42
N PRO A 322 -9.78 4.66 35.69
CA PRO A 322 -8.81 5.56 36.30
C PRO A 322 -7.44 5.51 35.62
N VAL A 323 -6.90 6.67 35.25
CA VAL A 323 -5.57 6.78 34.62
C VAL A 323 -4.43 6.31 35.55
N PRO A 324 -3.30 5.84 35.00
CA PRO A 324 -2.12 5.46 35.81
C PRO A 324 -1.65 6.59 36.72
N GLN A 325 -1.51 6.27 38.01
CA GLN A 325 -0.93 7.17 39.02
C GLN A 325 0.49 6.68 39.31
N ASP A 326 1.50 7.55 39.19
CA ASP A 326 2.95 7.33 39.48
C ASP A 326 3.82 7.13 38.24
N THR A 327 3.93 5.92 37.69
CA THR A 327 4.90 5.60 36.62
C THR A 327 4.22 5.07 35.38
N VAL A 328 4.63 5.61 34.23
CA VAL A 328 4.33 5.04 32.92
C VAL A 328 5.62 4.79 32.12
N ILE A 329 5.61 3.72 31.32
CA ILE A 329 6.77 3.23 30.58
C ILE A 329 6.39 3.09 29.12
N CYS A 330 7.14 3.71 28.21
CA CYS A 330 6.99 3.50 26.77
C CYS A 330 8.17 2.68 26.26
N ILE A 331 7.89 1.69 25.42
CA ILE A 331 8.90 0.92 24.70
C ILE A 331 8.56 1.04 23.22
N HIS A 332 9.49 1.57 22.42
CA HIS A 332 9.17 2.05 21.09
C HIS A 332 10.38 1.99 20.14
N HIS A 333 10.12 2.19 18.85
CA HIS A 333 11.15 2.34 17.83
C HIS A 333 11.14 3.78 17.28
N PRO A 334 11.83 4.74 17.93
CA PRO A 334 11.91 6.11 17.42
C PRO A 334 12.69 6.13 16.10
N GLY A 335 12.20 6.86 15.10
CA GLY A 335 12.73 6.80 13.73
C GLY A 335 12.50 5.45 13.03
N VAL A 336 11.79 4.52 13.69
CA VAL A 336 11.75 3.08 13.38
C VAL A 336 13.16 2.45 13.37
N ASP A 337 14.03 2.97 14.24
CA ASP A 337 15.36 2.45 14.55
C ASP A 337 15.33 1.42 15.69
N GLU A 338 16.50 1.08 16.21
CA GLU A 338 16.66 0.16 17.34
C GLU A 338 15.81 0.57 18.55
N LYS A 339 15.16 -0.44 19.14
CA LYS A 339 14.21 -0.30 20.25
C LYS A 339 14.77 0.47 21.44
N ARG A 340 13.97 1.40 21.95
CA ARG A 340 14.27 2.27 23.10
C ARG A 340 13.21 2.14 24.20
N ILE A 341 13.54 2.63 25.39
CA ILE A 341 12.65 2.70 26.54
C ILE A 341 12.65 4.09 27.17
N SER A 342 11.46 4.60 27.47
CA SER A 342 11.23 5.93 28.03
C SER A 342 10.35 5.83 29.28
N PHE A 343 10.61 6.70 30.27
CA PHE A 343 9.92 6.69 31.56
C PHE A 343 9.37 8.07 31.89
N SER A 344 8.14 8.11 32.41
CA SER A 344 7.58 9.30 33.04
C SER A 344 7.11 8.98 34.45
N PHE A 345 7.47 9.87 35.38
CA PHE A 345 6.99 9.87 36.77
C PHE A 345 5.97 10.99 37.02
N ASN A 346 5.52 11.64 35.94
CA ASN A 346 4.53 12.70 36.00
C ASN A 346 3.13 12.11 35.99
N GLN A 347 2.17 12.83 36.59
CA GLN A 347 0.78 12.43 36.60
C GLN A 347 0.19 12.54 35.19
N THR A 348 -0.27 11.41 34.64
CA THR A 348 -1.00 11.36 33.38
C THR A 348 -2.45 11.84 33.57
N TYR A 349 -3.08 12.27 32.49
CA TYR A 349 -4.49 12.64 32.46
C TYR A 349 -5.11 12.35 31.10
N ARG A 350 -6.43 12.28 31.06
CA ARG A 350 -7.17 12.13 29.81
C ARG A 350 -7.36 13.49 29.13
N THR A 351 -7.39 13.49 27.80
CA THR A 351 -7.63 14.67 26.95
C THR A 351 -8.29 14.25 25.64
N ASN A 352 -8.92 15.19 24.94
CA ASN A 352 -9.43 14.98 23.58
C ASN A 352 -8.45 15.48 22.50
N ASN A 353 -7.46 16.28 22.88
CA ASN A 353 -6.44 16.83 21.97
C ASN A 353 -5.09 16.93 22.70
N GLY A 354 -3.99 16.79 21.98
CA GLY A 354 -2.65 16.93 22.55
C GLY A 354 -2.36 18.31 23.14
N GLY A 355 -1.75 18.36 24.33
CA GLY A 355 -1.42 19.59 25.05
C GLY A 355 -2.66 20.29 25.59
N GLY A 356 -3.75 19.54 25.72
CA GLY A 356 -5.06 20.01 26.13
C GLY A 356 -5.21 20.11 27.64
N THR A 357 -6.32 20.69 28.08
CA THR A 357 -6.70 20.64 29.50
C THR A 357 -7.22 19.25 29.86
N PRO A 358 -6.95 18.74 31.07
CA PRO A 358 -7.50 17.47 31.54
C PRO A 358 -9.02 17.37 31.34
N ASP A 359 -9.45 16.29 30.70
CA ASP A 359 -10.84 15.96 30.41
C ASP A 359 -11.11 14.53 30.84
N VAL A 360 -12.01 14.33 31.80
CA VAL A 360 -12.30 12.99 32.35
C VAL A 360 -12.92 12.04 31.33
N ASP A 361 -13.48 12.57 30.25
CA ASP A 361 -14.12 11.81 29.16
C ASP A 361 -13.24 11.78 27.90
N GLY A 362 -12.02 12.31 27.96
CA GLY A 362 -11.10 12.40 26.82
C GLY A 362 -10.75 11.05 26.19
N SER A 363 -10.65 10.97 24.86
CA SER A 363 -10.30 9.73 24.14
C SER A 363 -8.82 9.34 24.23
N LEU A 364 -7.96 10.27 24.63
CA LEU A 364 -6.50 10.12 24.67
C LEU A 364 -5.98 10.19 26.10
N LEU A 365 -4.89 9.48 26.38
CA LEU A 365 -4.09 9.54 27.60
C LEU A 365 -2.83 10.37 27.33
N GLU A 366 -2.69 11.51 28.01
CA GLU A 366 -1.54 12.40 27.87
C GLU A 366 -0.46 12.09 28.91
N VAL A 367 0.77 11.94 28.42
CA VAL A 367 2.00 11.97 29.20
C VAL A 367 2.56 13.40 29.06
N PRO A 368 2.48 14.25 30.10
CA PRO A 368 2.78 15.68 29.94
C PRO A 368 4.26 15.98 29.69
N SER A 369 5.16 15.09 30.10
CA SER A 369 6.61 15.25 29.96
C SER A 369 7.32 13.92 30.29
N TRP A 370 8.51 13.70 29.72
CA TRP A 370 9.32 12.49 29.92
C TRP A 370 10.44 12.74 30.93
N SER A 371 10.58 11.86 31.91
CA SER A 371 11.65 11.93 32.90
C SER A 371 12.96 11.32 32.40
N ILE A 372 12.86 10.30 31.55
CA ILE A 372 13.96 9.59 30.90
C ILE A 372 13.52 9.24 29.48
N GLY A 373 14.36 9.50 28.47
CA GLY A 373 14.02 9.27 27.07
C GLY A 373 12.98 10.26 26.53
N THR A 374 12.40 9.93 25.38
CA THR A 374 11.33 10.68 24.71
C THR A 374 10.61 9.76 23.72
N THR A 375 9.74 10.27 22.85
CA THR A 375 9.33 9.58 21.61
C THR A 375 9.65 10.46 20.40
N GLU A 376 9.67 9.87 19.20
CA GLU A 376 9.95 10.57 17.95
C GLU A 376 9.07 9.97 16.83
N GLY A 377 9.05 10.57 15.64
CA GLY A 377 8.34 9.99 14.49
C GLY A 377 8.79 8.54 14.24
N GLY A 378 7.85 7.63 13.98
CA GLY A 378 8.09 6.18 13.91
C GLY A 378 7.74 5.41 15.19
N SER A 379 7.71 6.09 16.35
CA SER A 379 7.19 5.51 17.59
C SER A 379 5.68 5.27 17.56
N SER A 380 4.96 5.83 16.58
CA SER A 380 3.51 5.66 16.43
C SER A 380 3.08 4.21 16.57
N GLY A 381 2.03 3.98 17.37
CA GLY A 381 1.53 2.65 17.72
C GLY A 381 2.27 1.94 18.86
N SER A 382 3.36 2.50 19.40
CA SER A 382 4.06 1.92 20.55
C SER A 382 3.20 1.90 21.82
N PRO A 383 3.29 0.87 22.67
CA PRO A 383 2.51 0.78 23.89
C PRO A 383 3.00 1.72 25.00
N ILE A 384 2.06 2.26 25.77
CA ILE A 384 2.33 2.84 27.11
C ILE A 384 1.89 1.85 28.18
N PHE A 385 2.81 1.48 29.06
CA PHE A 385 2.57 0.57 30.18
C PHE A 385 2.40 1.34 31.49
N ASP A 386 1.57 0.81 32.39
CA ASP A 386 1.61 1.21 33.78
C ASP A 386 2.71 0.48 34.57
N ARG A 387 2.87 0.82 35.86
CA ARG A 387 3.84 0.19 36.77
C ARG A 387 3.65 -1.33 36.95
N PHE A 388 2.51 -1.90 36.58
CA PHE A 388 2.25 -3.33 36.63
C PHE A 388 2.57 -4.02 35.29
N LYS A 389 3.17 -3.29 34.34
CA LYS A 389 3.56 -3.77 33.01
C LYS A 389 2.35 -4.11 32.13
N ARG A 390 1.23 -3.42 32.35
CA ARG A 390 0.00 -3.57 31.57
C ARG A 390 -0.18 -2.40 30.64
N VAL A 391 -0.53 -2.67 29.38
CA VAL A 391 -0.80 -1.66 28.36
C VAL A 391 -2.00 -0.82 28.78
N ARG A 392 -1.85 0.50 28.64
CA ARG A 392 -2.85 1.54 28.92
C ARG A 392 -3.19 2.39 27.71
N GLY A 393 -2.55 2.12 26.58
CA GLY A 393 -2.80 2.76 25.30
C GLY A 393 -1.66 2.54 24.32
N GLN A 394 -1.81 3.07 23.12
CA GLN A 394 -0.82 3.06 22.05
C GLN A 394 -0.58 4.48 21.52
N LEU A 395 0.65 4.80 21.14
CA LEU A 395 1.06 6.18 20.82
C LEU A 395 0.34 6.70 19.57
N PHE A 396 -0.41 7.80 19.72
CA PHE A 396 -0.95 8.57 18.60
C PHE A 396 0.07 9.58 18.08
N GLY A 397 0.77 10.26 19.00
CA GLY A 397 1.84 11.20 18.67
C GLY A 397 2.01 12.27 19.74
N GLY A 398 2.75 13.32 19.43
CA GLY A 398 2.98 14.42 20.36
C GLY A 398 4.02 15.41 19.87
N GLN A 399 4.50 16.23 20.80
CA GLN A 399 5.51 17.26 20.52
C GLN A 399 6.85 16.98 21.21
N ALA A 400 6.94 15.87 21.95
CA ALA A 400 8.16 15.46 22.61
C ALA A 400 9.30 15.25 21.59
N SER A 401 10.52 15.60 21.97
CA SER A 401 11.73 15.31 21.19
C SER A 401 12.95 15.40 22.08
N CYS A 402 14.13 15.00 21.61
CA CYS A 402 15.37 15.20 22.38
C CYS A 402 15.75 16.66 22.66
N THR A 403 15.06 17.63 22.06
CA THR A 403 15.35 19.06 22.26
C THR A 403 14.32 19.78 23.15
N ASN A 404 13.27 19.09 23.57
CA ASN A 404 12.21 19.65 24.42
C ASN A 404 11.70 18.61 25.43
N ASP A 405 10.89 19.03 26.40
CA ASP A 405 10.21 18.14 27.34
C ASP A 405 8.69 18.33 27.22
N SER A 406 8.18 18.23 25.99
CA SER A 406 6.77 18.38 25.69
C SER A 406 6.01 17.07 25.85
N TYR A 407 4.71 17.12 25.60
CA TYR A 407 3.79 16.00 25.83
C TYR A 407 3.81 15.00 24.69
N ASP A 408 3.38 13.77 25.01
CA ASP A 408 2.87 12.78 24.06
C ASP A 408 1.46 12.33 24.47
N VAL A 409 0.65 11.95 23.49
CA VAL A 409 -0.70 11.41 23.67
C VAL A 409 -0.81 10.00 23.09
N TYR A 410 -1.50 9.15 23.84
CA TYR A 410 -1.75 7.75 23.52
C TYR A 410 -3.25 7.54 23.41
N GLY A 411 -3.70 6.76 22.43
CA GLY A 411 -5.08 6.28 22.40
C GLY A 411 -5.42 5.57 23.70
N TYR A 412 -6.42 6.03 24.45
CA TYR A 412 -6.64 5.49 25.78
C TYR A 412 -7.30 4.11 25.70
N PHE A 413 -6.66 3.09 26.26
CA PHE A 413 -7.11 1.69 26.14
C PHE A 413 -8.53 1.46 26.64
N HIS A 414 -8.94 2.17 27.70
CA HIS A 414 -10.31 2.14 28.22
C HIS A 414 -11.36 2.59 27.19
N VAL A 415 -11.00 3.55 26.32
CA VAL A 415 -11.88 4.07 25.27
C VAL A 415 -11.89 3.11 24.08
N SER A 416 -10.73 2.58 23.70
CA SER A 416 -10.61 1.53 22.68
C SER A 416 -11.34 0.23 23.06
N TRP A 417 -11.59 -0.01 24.36
CA TRP A 417 -12.27 -1.21 24.85
C TRP A 417 -13.67 -1.38 24.26
N THR A 418 -14.50 -0.34 24.37
CA THR A 418 -15.85 -0.30 23.78
C THR A 418 -15.86 0.29 22.38
N GLY A 419 -14.87 1.12 22.07
CA GLY A 419 -14.60 1.60 20.72
C GLY A 419 -15.78 2.33 20.08
N GLY A 420 -16.02 2.03 18.80
CA GLY A 420 -17.19 2.51 18.05
C GLY A 420 -18.49 1.75 18.30
N GLY A 421 -18.46 0.69 19.13
CA GLY A 421 -19.64 -0.10 19.47
C GLY A 421 -19.81 -1.40 18.68
N THR A 422 -18.97 -1.66 17.68
CA THR A 422 -18.94 -2.91 16.88
C THR A 422 -17.61 -3.65 17.08
N PRO A 423 -17.53 -4.98 16.84
CA PRO A 423 -16.28 -5.74 16.93
C PRO A 423 -15.13 -5.16 16.10
N GLU A 424 -15.44 -4.61 14.92
CA GLU A 424 -14.49 -4.01 13.96
C GLU A 424 -13.96 -2.66 14.42
N THR A 425 -14.50 -2.11 15.51
CA THR A 425 -14.12 -0.79 16.03
C THR A 425 -13.71 -0.81 17.49
N ARG A 426 -13.53 -1.98 18.12
CA ARG A 426 -13.25 -2.09 19.56
C ARG A 426 -12.36 -3.29 19.93
N LEU A 427 -11.83 -3.30 21.15
CA LEU A 427 -10.90 -4.34 21.62
C LEU A 427 -11.56 -5.53 22.32
N MET A 428 -12.72 -5.34 22.95
CA MET A 428 -13.25 -6.32 23.90
C MET A 428 -13.54 -7.69 23.27
N ASP A 429 -14.00 -7.75 22.02
CA ASP A 429 -14.32 -9.01 21.33
C ASP A 429 -13.07 -9.85 21.05
N TRP A 430 -11.91 -9.19 20.95
CA TRP A 430 -10.62 -9.84 20.64
C TRP A 430 -9.82 -10.17 21.90
N LEU A 431 -9.90 -9.32 22.92
CA LEU A 431 -9.11 -9.45 24.14
C LEU A 431 -9.86 -10.13 25.28
N ASP A 432 -11.19 -10.07 25.28
CA ASP A 432 -12.08 -10.80 26.18
C ASP A 432 -13.24 -11.43 25.39
N PRO A 433 -12.94 -12.39 24.48
CA PRO A 433 -13.93 -12.95 23.55
C PRO A 433 -15.13 -13.61 24.25
N CYS A 434 -14.98 -14.02 25.51
CA CYS A 434 -16.06 -14.62 26.29
C CYS A 434 -16.83 -13.61 27.16
N GLY A 435 -16.53 -12.31 27.07
CA GLY A 435 -17.19 -11.27 27.85
C GLY A 435 -17.11 -11.51 29.36
N THR A 436 -15.98 -12.02 29.85
CA THR A 436 -15.77 -12.37 31.27
C THR A 436 -15.88 -11.14 32.19
N GLY A 437 -15.72 -9.94 31.64
CA GLY A 437 -15.83 -8.68 32.37
C GLY A 437 -14.60 -8.36 33.22
N VAL A 438 -13.49 -9.06 33.00
CA VAL A 438 -12.23 -8.71 33.65
C VAL A 438 -11.71 -7.39 33.10
N VAL A 439 -11.23 -6.53 34.01
CA VAL A 439 -10.77 -5.18 33.64
C VAL A 439 -9.26 -5.10 33.38
N SER A 440 -8.54 -6.20 33.66
CA SER A 440 -7.10 -6.28 33.43
C SER A 440 -6.61 -7.72 33.39
N VAL A 441 -5.60 -7.97 32.56
CA VAL A 441 -4.89 -9.25 32.42
C VAL A 441 -3.40 -8.99 32.48
N ASP A 442 -2.63 -9.85 33.16
CA ASP A 442 -1.17 -9.77 33.16
C ASP A 442 -0.59 -10.36 31.86
N GLY A 443 0.65 -10.00 31.53
CA GLY A 443 1.31 -10.59 30.36
C GLY A 443 1.82 -11.99 30.64
N PHE A 444 2.06 -12.77 29.58
CA PHE A 444 2.60 -14.12 29.70
C PHE A 444 3.72 -14.37 28.67
N ASP A 445 4.59 -15.33 28.99
CA ASP A 445 5.77 -15.63 28.16
C ASP A 445 5.43 -16.70 27.11
N SER A 446 5.91 -16.52 25.87
CA SER A 446 5.79 -17.57 24.86
C SER A 446 6.46 -18.89 25.27
N ALA A 447 7.44 -18.83 26.19
CA ALA A 447 8.05 -20.00 26.78
C ALA A 447 7.10 -20.85 27.66
N ASP A 448 5.95 -20.28 28.07
CA ASP A 448 4.95 -20.97 28.88
C ASP A 448 3.96 -21.76 28.01
N LEU A 449 3.79 -21.42 26.72
CA LEU A 449 2.87 -22.07 25.77
C LEU A 449 2.99 -23.61 25.70
N PRO A 450 4.19 -24.21 25.74
CA PRO A 450 4.32 -25.66 25.80
C PRO A 450 3.64 -26.29 27.04
N LEU A 451 3.37 -25.53 28.11
CA LEU A 451 2.70 -25.97 29.32
C LEU A 451 1.33 -25.30 29.52
N THR A 452 0.75 -24.73 28.46
CA THR A 452 -0.58 -24.10 28.49
C THR A 452 -1.63 -25.02 27.87
N LEU A 453 -2.85 -24.99 28.40
CA LEU A 453 -4.04 -25.58 27.80
C LEU A 453 -4.66 -24.58 26.83
N VAL A 454 -4.82 -24.99 25.57
CA VAL A 454 -5.32 -24.12 24.50
C VAL A 454 -6.58 -24.73 23.89
N ALA A 455 -7.63 -23.95 23.71
CA ALA A 455 -8.79 -24.34 22.94
C ALA A 455 -9.05 -23.32 21.82
N ALA A 456 -9.62 -23.78 20.72
CA ALA A 456 -10.00 -22.91 19.61
C ALA A 456 -11.12 -21.93 20.01
N ALA A 457 -12.02 -22.35 20.91
CA ALA A 457 -13.04 -21.51 21.50
C ALA A 457 -13.29 -21.93 22.95
N ASN A 458 -13.15 -20.97 23.86
CA ASN A 458 -13.51 -21.15 25.27
C ASN A 458 -14.95 -20.71 25.56
N CYS A 459 -15.56 -19.94 24.67
CA CYS A 459 -16.94 -19.52 24.74
C CYS A 459 -17.73 -20.35 23.74
N VAL A 460 -18.66 -21.17 24.23
CA VAL A 460 -19.40 -22.12 23.41
C VAL A 460 -20.88 -21.93 23.69
N SER A 461 -21.67 -21.90 22.63
CA SER A 461 -23.11 -21.96 22.72
C SER A 461 -23.57 -23.39 22.42
N GLY A 462 -24.57 -23.85 23.15
CA GLY A 462 -25.13 -25.19 22.98
C GLY A 462 -26.62 -25.22 23.29
N CYS A 463 -27.20 -26.40 23.15
CA CYS A 463 -28.61 -26.62 23.45
C CYS A 463 -28.75 -27.56 24.63
N GLY A 464 -29.56 -27.17 25.61
CA GLY A 464 -29.76 -27.94 26.83
C GLY A 464 -30.21 -29.37 26.54
N ALA A 465 -30.93 -29.63 25.45
CA ALA A 465 -31.44 -30.95 25.07
C ALA A 465 -30.43 -31.86 24.37
N THR A 466 -29.28 -31.35 23.91
CA THR A 466 -28.28 -32.12 23.14
C THR A 466 -26.91 -32.07 23.81
N ASP A 467 -26.07 -33.05 23.52
CA ASP A 467 -24.69 -33.02 23.99
C ASP A 467 -23.99 -31.79 23.42
N THR A 468 -23.31 -31.03 24.27
CA THR A 468 -22.45 -29.91 23.86
C THR A 468 -21.00 -30.29 24.14
N GLU A 469 -20.15 -30.24 23.12
CA GLU A 469 -18.75 -30.65 23.20
C GLU A 469 -17.82 -29.44 23.10
N MET A 470 -16.83 -29.40 23.97
CA MET A 470 -15.76 -28.40 23.98
C MET A 470 -14.43 -29.13 23.90
N THR A 471 -13.52 -28.69 23.03
CA THR A 471 -12.22 -29.37 22.85
C THR A 471 -11.07 -28.44 23.20
N PHE A 472 -10.13 -28.93 24.00
CA PHE A 472 -8.86 -28.27 24.28
C PHE A 472 -7.68 -29.21 23.99
N THR A 473 -6.51 -28.63 23.78
CA THR A 473 -5.25 -29.33 23.54
C THR A 473 -4.27 -29.00 24.66
N LEU A 474 -3.54 -30.01 25.12
CA LEU A 474 -2.42 -29.79 26.04
C LEU A 474 -1.22 -29.28 25.25
N GLY A 475 -0.57 -28.22 25.73
CA GLY A 475 0.71 -27.78 25.19
C GLY A 475 1.74 -28.92 25.10
N SER A 476 2.65 -28.84 24.13
CA SER A 476 3.58 -29.92 23.78
C SER A 476 4.58 -30.32 24.88
N GLY A 477 4.74 -29.50 25.91
CA GLY A 477 5.60 -29.70 27.07
C GLY A 477 5.00 -30.55 28.19
N PHE A 478 3.68 -30.83 28.17
CA PHE A 478 3.06 -31.70 29.16
C PHE A 478 3.56 -33.15 29.03
N PRO A 479 4.00 -33.80 30.14
CA PRO A 479 4.48 -35.17 30.08
C PRO A 479 3.33 -36.16 29.82
N ALA A 480 3.67 -37.30 29.22
CA ALA A 480 2.72 -38.39 29.03
C ALA A 480 2.13 -38.87 30.37
N GLY A 481 0.80 -38.96 30.43
CA GLY A 481 0.07 -39.34 31.64
C GLY A 481 -0.21 -38.17 32.60
N THR A 482 -0.21 -36.93 32.09
CA THR A 482 -0.65 -35.75 32.84
C THR A 482 -2.11 -35.96 33.25
N ALA A 483 -2.43 -35.74 34.54
CA ALA A 483 -3.76 -35.97 35.08
C ALA A 483 -4.69 -34.81 34.74
N LEU A 484 -5.93 -35.14 34.35
CA LEU A 484 -6.97 -34.17 34.00
C LEU A 484 -8.14 -34.30 34.97
N SER A 485 -8.67 -33.16 35.41
CA SER A 485 -9.85 -33.12 36.27
C SER A 485 -10.65 -31.84 36.07
N ILE A 486 -11.98 -31.95 36.08
CA ILE A 486 -12.88 -30.79 36.24
C ILE A 486 -12.81 -30.37 37.71
N THR A 487 -12.28 -29.17 37.97
CA THR A 487 -12.02 -28.65 39.31
C THR A 487 -13.09 -27.68 39.80
N ASP A 488 -13.77 -26.99 38.87
CA ASP A 488 -14.92 -26.14 39.17
C ASP A 488 -15.98 -26.23 38.05
N GLN A 489 -17.25 -26.05 38.40
CA GLN A 489 -18.36 -26.01 37.44
C GLN A 489 -19.60 -25.32 38.02
N THR A 490 -20.36 -24.64 37.16
CA THR A 490 -21.66 -24.08 37.52
C THR A 490 -22.68 -25.21 37.81
N ALA A 491 -23.53 -25.01 38.83
CA ALA A 491 -24.53 -26.01 39.20
C ALA A 491 -25.63 -26.15 38.15
N GLY A 492 -26.07 -27.38 37.87
CA GLY A 492 -27.14 -27.67 36.90
C GLY A 492 -26.68 -28.47 35.69
N ILE A 493 -25.38 -28.46 35.41
CA ILE A 493 -24.73 -29.30 34.39
C ILE A 493 -23.90 -30.42 35.03
N THR A 494 -23.53 -31.42 34.24
CA THR A 494 -22.67 -32.54 34.69
C THR A 494 -21.65 -32.89 33.61
N PRO A 495 -20.67 -32.01 33.37
CA PRO A 495 -19.65 -32.22 32.35
C PRO A 495 -18.80 -33.47 32.63
N VAL A 496 -18.34 -34.10 31.56
CA VAL A 496 -17.46 -35.27 31.59
C VAL A 496 -16.29 -35.09 30.64
N LEU A 497 -15.10 -35.53 31.05
CA LEU A 497 -13.91 -35.57 30.20
C LEU A 497 -13.87 -36.87 29.40
N SER A 498 -13.44 -36.82 28.14
CA SER A 498 -13.23 -38.00 27.30
C SER A 498 -12.12 -38.93 27.83
N THR A 499 -11.17 -38.38 28.60
CA THR A 499 -10.10 -39.11 29.30
C THR A 499 -9.71 -38.41 30.61
N SER A 500 -9.20 -39.17 31.59
CA SER A 500 -8.65 -38.62 32.85
C SER A 500 -7.14 -38.38 32.82
N THR A 501 -6.47 -38.75 31.73
CA THR A 501 -5.05 -38.44 31.52
C THR A 501 -4.76 -38.20 30.03
N ALA A 502 -3.82 -37.32 29.72
CA ALA A 502 -3.35 -37.05 28.35
C ALA A 502 -1.83 -36.78 28.32
N ALA A 503 -1.26 -36.69 27.11
CA ALA A 503 0.09 -36.22 26.85
C ALA A 503 0.09 -34.85 26.14
N GLY A 504 1.22 -34.14 26.15
CA GLY A 504 1.36 -32.90 25.39
C GLY A 504 1.11 -33.11 23.89
N GLY A 505 0.38 -32.17 23.28
CA GLY A 505 -0.10 -32.22 21.90
C GLY A 505 -1.38 -33.03 21.69
N GLU A 506 -1.91 -33.71 22.72
CA GLU A 506 -3.19 -34.43 22.61
C GLU A 506 -4.38 -33.50 22.85
N ALA A 507 -5.42 -33.65 22.03
CA ALA A 507 -6.71 -33.01 22.21
C ALA A 507 -7.62 -33.83 23.13
N VAL A 508 -8.36 -33.14 23.99
CA VAL A 508 -9.29 -33.71 24.97
C VAL A 508 -10.63 -32.99 24.86
N THR A 509 -11.71 -33.75 24.97
CA THR A 509 -13.07 -33.24 24.86
C THR A 509 -13.73 -33.21 26.23
N VAL A 510 -14.35 -32.08 26.57
CA VAL A 510 -15.32 -31.93 27.64
C VAL A 510 -16.71 -32.01 27.02
N THR A 511 -17.54 -32.96 27.45
CA THR A 511 -18.93 -33.08 26.99
C THR A 511 -19.86 -32.69 28.12
N VAL A 512 -20.78 -31.76 27.87
CA VAL A 512 -21.97 -31.54 28.70
C VAL A 512 -23.11 -32.35 28.10
N PRO A 513 -23.54 -33.45 28.75
CA PRO A 513 -24.59 -34.30 28.18
C PRO A 513 -25.93 -33.57 28.11
N GLY A 514 -26.62 -33.75 26.99
CA GLY A 514 -27.94 -33.19 26.74
C GLY A 514 -28.97 -33.68 27.75
N ASN A 515 -29.68 -32.74 28.36
CA ASN A 515 -30.78 -32.98 29.27
C ASN A 515 -31.78 -31.82 29.19
N VAL A 516 -33.00 -32.12 28.72
CA VAL A 516 -34.14 -31.18 28.61
C VAL A 516 -34.54 -30.46 29.91
N SER A 517 -33.97 -30.84 31.05
CA SER A 517 -34.19 -30.19 32.35
C SER A 517 -33.12 -29.16 32.71
N ILE A 518 -32.04 -29.03 31.91
CA ILE A 518 -31.05 -27.97 32.07
C ILE A 518 -31.76 -26.64 31.76
N ALA A 519 -31.58 -25.65 32.64
CA ALA A 519 -32.17 -24.34 32.42
C ALA A 519 -31.40 -23.61 31.32
N GLU A 520 -32.07 -22.66 30.67
CA GLU A 520 -31.38 -21.74 29.78
C GLU A 520 -30.49 -20.80 30.61
N GLY A 521 -29.32 -20.46 30.07
CA GLY A 521 -28.41 -19.47 30.64
C GLY A 521 -26.93 -19.86 30.57
N ASP A 522 -26.13 -19.10 31.31
CA ASP A 522 -24.67 -19.19 31.30
C ASP A 522 -24.13 -20.16 32.35
N TYR A 523 -23.16 -20.96 31.94
CA TYR A 523 -22.47 -21.96 32.74
C TYR A 523 -20.96 -21.83 32.57
N THR A 524 -20.21 -22.13 33.62
CA THR A 524 -18.75 -22.22 33.56
C THR A 524 -18.26 -23.63 33.89
N ILE A 525 -17.15 -24.04 33.27
CA ILE A 525 -16.48 -25.32 33.53
C ILE A 525 -14.96 -25.08 33.55
N THR A 526 -14.29 -25.35 34.65
CA THR A 526 -12.83 -25.25 34.76
C THR A 526 -12.20 -26.64 34.78
N VAL A 527 -11.26 -26.87 33.86
CA VAL A 527 -10.48 -28.10 33.74
C VAL A 527 -9.02 -27.81 34.10
N THR A 528 -8.47 -28.63 35.00
CA THR A 528 -7.06 -28.58 35.39
C THR A 528 -6.30 -29.74 34.78
N ALA A 529 -5.15 -29.46 34.18
CA ALA A 529 -4.14 -30.44 33.81
C ALA A 529 -2.94 -30.35 34.76
N GLY A 530 -2.67 -31.42 35.50
CA GLY A 530 -1.63 -31.43 36.53
C GLY A 530 -0.69 -32.64 36.44
N SER A 531 0.62 -32.40 36.51
CA SER A 531 1.64 -33.45 36.65
C SER A 531 2.77 -33.03 37.61
N GLY A 532 2.59 -33.32 38.91
CA GLY A 532 3.60 -33.06 39.94
C GLY A 532 3.88 -31.57 40.15
N ASN A 533 4.80 -31.00 39.34
CA ASN A 533 5.25 -29.60 39.41
C ASN A 533 4.72 -28.72 38.26
N THR A 534 4.05 -29.29 37.27
CA THR A 534 3.42 -28.54 36.17
C THR A 534 1.91 -28.61 36.34
N SER A 535 1.23 -27.47 36.22
CA SER A 535 -0.22 -27.38 36.29
C SER A 535 -0.69 -26.20 35.47
N ASP A 536 -1.78 -26.37 34.75
CA ASP A 536 -2.49 -25.27 34.08
C ASP A 536 -3.99 -25.53 34.08
N ASP A 537 -4.76 -24.44 34.01
CA ASP A 537 -6.22 -24.46 34.08
C ASP A 537 -6.81 -23.79 32.82
N ILE A 538 -7.86 -24.39 32.26
CA ILE A 538 -8.67 -23.77 31.21
C ILE A 538 -10.12 -23.68 31.66
N THR A 539 -10.77 -22.53 31.41
CA THR A 539 -12.16 -22.30 31.76
C THR A 539 -12.99 -22.11 30.50
N PHE A 540 -14.04 -22.92 30.37
CA PHE A 540 -15.05 -22.77 29.34
C PHE A 540 -16.25 -21.99 29.88
N PHE A 541 -16.77 -21.09 29.05
CA PHE A 541 -18.00 -20.34 29.22
C PHE A 541 -19.03 -20.91 28.25
N LEU A 542 -20.09 -21.49 28.79
CA LEU A 542 -21.09 -22.23 28.04
C LEU A 542 -22.45 -21.55 28.19
N GLU A 543 -22.99 -21.03 27.10
CA GLU A 543 -24.38 -20.54 27.04
C GLU A 543 -25.28 -21.67 26.50
N LEU A 544 -26.29 -22.07 27.28
CA LEU A 544 -27.25 -23.10 26.86
C LEU A 544 -28.61 -22.51 26.55
N PHE A 545 -29.13 -22.82 25.35
CA PHE A 545 -30.47 -22.48 24.90
C PHE A 545 -31.44 -23.66 25.04
N ASN A 546 -32.74 -23.37 25.20
CA ASN A 546 -33.80 -24.39 25.34
C ASN A 546 -34.89 -24.33 24.26
N GLU A 547 -34.82 -23.41 23.30
CA GLU A 547 -35.81 -23.33 22.22
C GLU A 547 -35.51 -24.34 21.09
N ALA A 548 -36.56 -24.98 20.56
CA ALA A 548 -36.45 -25.90 19.44
C ALA A 548 -36.16 -25.16 18.12
N ALA A 549 -35.63 -25.89 17.13
CA ALA A 549 -35.43 -25.36 15.77
C ALA A 549 -36.69 -24.64 15.26
N ALA A 550 -36.51 -23.43 14.71
CA ALA A 550 -37.58 -22.57 14.22
C ALA A 550 -38.43 -23.30 13.16
N SER A 551 -39.75 -23.06 13.14
CA SER A 551 -40.68 -23.75 12.22
C SER A 551 -40.41 -23.41 10.76
N ALA A 552 -40.63 -24.35 9.84
CA ALA A 552 -40.38 -24.13 8.41
C ALA A 552 -41.13 -22.88 7.87
N PRO A 553 -40.45 -21.96 7.15
CA PRO A 553 -41.07 -20.75 6.61
C PRO A 553 -42.13 -21.05 5.52
N ALA A 554 -43.18 -20.22 5.45
CA ALA A 554 -44.19 -20.30 4.40
C ALA A 554 -43.80 -19.44 3.18
N ALA A 555 -43.82 -20.02 1.97
CA ALA A 555 -43.58 -19.28 0.73
C ALA A 555 -44.68 -18.24 0.45
N ILE A 556 -44.25 -17.04 0.04
CA ILE A 556 -45.10 -15.95 -0.45
C ILE A 556 -44.97 -15.84 -1.96
N LEU A 557 -43.74 -15.81 -2.49
CA LEU A 557 -43.42 -15.76 -3.93
C LEU A 557 -42.16 -16.61 -4.24
N PRO A 558 -42.10 -17.27 -5.40
CA PRO A 558 -43.24 -17.69 -6.21
C PRO A 558 -44.20 -18.57 -5.38
N VAL A 559 -45.50 -18.46 -5.65
CA VAL A 559 -46.49 -19.35 -5.00
C VAL A 559 -46.28 -20.79 -5.47
N ASP A 560 -46.51 -21.76 -4.58
CA ASP A 560 -46.34 -23.18 -4.90
C ASP A 560 -47.22 -23.62 -6.08
N GLY A 561 -46.60 -24.33 -7.03
CA GLY A 561 -47.19 -24.73 -8.30
C GLY A 561 -47.46 -23.57 -9.27
N GLY A 562 -46.85 -22.40 -9.05
CA GLY A 562 -46.99 -21.23 -9.92
C GLY A 562 -46.57 -21.52 -11.37
N VAL A 563 -47.26 -20.93 -12.33
CA VAL A 563 -46.94 -21.06 -13.76
C VAL A 563 -46.87 -19.69 -14.41
N GLY A 564 -46.01 -19.54 -15.41
CA GLY A 564 -45.81 -18.25 -16.07
C GLY A 564 -45.14 -17.24 -15.13
N ILE A 565 -44.21 -17.72 -14.32
CA ILE A 565 -43.38 -16.90 -13.45
C ILE A 565 -42.22 -16.33 -14.27
N LYS A 566 -41.83 -15.07 -14.07
CA LYS A 566 -40.72 -14.49 -14.82
C LYS A 566 -39.39 -15.22 -14.50
N PRO A 567 -38.50 -15.40 -15.48
CA PRO A 567 -37.12 -15.85 -15.24
C PRO A 567 -36.36 -15.10 -14.15
N THR A 568 -36.67 -13.83 -13.94
CA THR A 568 -36.08 -12.89 -12.98
C THR A 568 -36.74 -12.93 -11.60
N THR A 569 -37.64 -13.88 -11.34
CA THR A 569 -38.43 -13.88 -10.10
C THR A 569 -37.54 -13.94 -8.84
N ALA A 570 -37.88 -13.11 -7.87
CA ALA A 570 -37.38 -13.23 -6.50
C ALA A 570 -38.19 -14.27 -5.69
N PHE A 571 -37.56 -14.79 -4.65
CA PHE A 571 -38.15 -15.61 -3.59
C PHE A 571 -38.50 -14.73 -2.38
N GLN A 572 -39.67 -14.97 -1.79
CA GLN A 572 -40.13 -14.31 -0.57
C GLN A 572 -40.87 -15.31 0.32
N TRP A 573 -40.70 -15.20 1.64
CA TRP A 573 -41.31 -16.09 2.64
C TRP A 573 -41.78 -15.34 3.89
N SER A 574 -42.52 -16.04 4.76
CA SER A 574 -42.96 -15.50 6.05
C SER A 574 -41.85 -15.53 7.10
N ASP A 575 -41.74 -14.47 7.89
CA ASP A 575 -40.87 -14.44 9.08
C ASP A 575 -41.29 -15.51 10.13
N VAL A 576 -40.30 -16.09 10.80
CA VAL A 576 -40.45 -17.17 11.78
C VAL A 576 -39.88 -16.73 13.12
N ALA A 577 -40.73 -16.74 14.16
CA ALA A 577 -40.30 -16.40 15.51
C ALA A 577 -39.19 -17.35 16.02
N GLY A 578 -38.09 -16.77 16.52
CA GLY A 578 -36.92 -17.52 17.00
C GLY A 578 -35.91 -17.89 15.91
N ALA A 579 -36.16 -17.51 14.65
CA ALA A 579 -35.17 -17.61 13.58
C ALA A 579 -34.12 -16.50 13.73
N THR A 580 -32.84 -16.86 13.64
CA THR A 580 -31.71 -15.94 13.54
C THR A 580 -31.29 -15.71 12.08
N SER A 581 -31.56 -16.66 11.19
CA SER A 581 -31.32 -16.53 9.74
C SER A 581 -32.13 -17.58 8.94
N TYR A 582 -31.98 -17.61 7.61
CA TYR A 582 -32.65 -18.54 6.71
C TYR A 582 -31.69 -19.14 5.68
N ASP A 583 -31.95 -20.37 5.25
CA ASP A 583 -31.27 -20.98 4.10
C ASP A 583 -32.29 -21.27 3.00
N VAL A 584 -31.94 -20.99 1.75
CA VAL A 584 -32.73 -21.20 0.54
C VAL A 584 -31.91 -21.98 -0.48
N GLU A 585 -32.54 -22.93 -1.18
CA GLU A 585 -31.94 -23.60 -2.33
C GLU A 585 -32.92 -23.66 -3.49
N LEU A 586 -32.39 -23.57 -4.71
CA LEU A 586 -33.10 -23.68 -5.97
C LEU A 586 -32.54 -24.85 -6.79
N SER A 587 -33.42 -25.59 -7.45
CA SER A 587 -33.09 -26.81 -8.18
C SER A 587 -33.97 -26.99 -9.41
N THR A 588 -33.46 -27.68 -10.43
CA THR A 588 -34.25 -28.18 -11.57
C THR A 588 -34.82 -29.58 -11.34
N THR A 589 -34.53 -30.22 -10.20
CA THR A 589 -35.02 -31.56 -9.85
C THR A 589 -35.78 -31.53 -8.52
N ASP A 590 -36.83 -32.35 -8.39
CA ASP A 590 -37.68 -32.40 -7.20
C ASP A 590 -37.00 -33.04 -5.98
N ASP A 591 -35.92 -33.78 -6.22
CA ASP A 591 -35.08 -34.40 -5.20
C ASP A 591 -33.89 -33.55 -4.77
N PHE A 592 -33.76 -32.32 -5.31
CA PHE A 592 -32.65 -31.40 -5.05
C PHE A 592 -31.26 -32.01 -5.32
N SER A 593 -31.18 -33.00 -6.22
CA SER A 593 -29.90 -33.60 -6.64
C SER A 593 -29.07 -32.67 -7.55
N VAL A 594 -29.70 -31.64 -8.12
CA VAL A 594 -29.05 -30.61 -8.93
C VAL A 594 -29.41 -29.24 -8.36
N ILE A 595 -28.58 -28.68 -7.48
CA ILE A 595 -28.75 -27.31 -7.00
C ILE A 595 -28.25 -26.36 -8.07
N THR A 596 -29.13 -25.48 -8.55
CA THR A 596 -28.80 -24.42 -9.52
C THR A 596 -28.44 -23.11 -8.84
N ASP A 597 -28.95 -22.88 -7.63
CA ASP A 597 -28.64 -21.70 -6.82
C ASP A 597 -28.90 -21.96 -5.32
N SER A 598 -28.25 -21.23 -4.42
CA SER A 598 -28.43 -21.35 -2.98
C SER A 598 -27.98 -20.11 -2.21
N GLY A 599 -28.72 -19.75 -1.16
CA GLY A 599 -28.31 -18.76 -0.17
C GLY A 599 -28.38 -19.34 1.24
N ALA A 600 -27.37 -19.10 2.07
CA ALA A 600 -27.33 -19.59 3.46
C ALA A 600 -27.10 -18.43 4.43
N GLY A 601 -27.68 -18.52 5.63
CA GLY A 601 -27.51 -17.49 6.66
C GLY A 601 -28.17 -16.15 6.34
N LEU A 602 -29.22 -16.14 5.51
CA LEU A 602 -29.93 -14.92 5.11
C LEU A 602 -30.68 -14.30 6.30
N MET A 603 -30.46 -13.02 6.56
CA MET A 603 -31.09 -12.30 7.69
C MET A 603 -32.49 -11.77 7.36
N GLY A 604 -32.80 -11.62 6.07
CA GLY A 604 -34.09 -11.14 5.56
C GLY A 604 -35.06 -12.26 5.18
N THR A 605 -36.25 -11.88 4.71
CA THR A 605 -37.31 -12.80 4.27
C THR A 605 -37.49 -12.87 2.75
N SER A 606 -36.45 -12.52 2.02
CA SER A 606 -36.40 -12.57 0.56
C SER A 606 -35.00 -12.88 0.04
N ALA A 607 -34.92 -13.45 -1.16
CA ALA A 607 -33.70 -13.70 -1.91
C ALA A 607 -34.01 -13.66 -3.42
N SER A 608 -33.02 -13.41 -4.26
CA SER A 608 -33.14 -13.55 -5.72
C SER A 608 -32.08 -14.51 -6.24
N PRO A 609 -32.34 -15.23 -7.35
CA PRO A 609 -31.29 -15.97 -8.04
C PRO A 609 -30.16 -15.05 -8.52
N ASP A 610 -28.94 -15.56 -8.56
CA ASP A 610 -27.76 -14.83 -9.07
C ASP A 610 -27.82 -14.59 -10.59
N LEU A 611 -28.49 -15.50 -11.32
CA LEU A 611 -28.71 -15.40 -12.76
C LEU A 611 -30.19 -15.62 -13.10
N PRO A 612 -30.72 -14.97 -14.14
CA PRO A 612 -32.08 -15.23 -14.60
C PRO A 612 -32.25 -16.69 -14.98
N LEU A 613 -33.40 -17.25 -14.59
CA LEU A 613 -33.72 -18.66 -14.76
C LEU A 613 -34.04 -19.01 -16.21
N ASP A 614 -33.81 -20.27 -16.60
CA ASP A 614 -34.16 -20.72 -17.94
C ASP A 614 -35.67 -20.61 -18.17
N GLY A 615 -36.06 -20.10 -19.34
CA GLY A 615 -37.45 -20.00 -19.74
C GLY A 615 -38.11 -21.37 -19.93
N ASN A 616 -39.44 -21.41 -19.74
CA ASN A 616 -40.27 -22.62 -19.89
C ASN A 616 -39.74 -23.85 -19.12
N THR A 617 -39.17 -23.60 -17.93
CA THR A 617 -38.51 -24.60 -17.10
C THR A 617 -39.18 -24.68 -15.74
N THR A 618 -39.39 -25.90 -15.25
CA THR A 618 -39.92 -26.13 -13.90
C THR A 618 -38.76 -26.19 -12.91
N TYR A 619 -38.84 -25.34 -11.89
CA TYR A 619 -37.90 -25.28 -10.78
C TYR A 619 -38.56 -25.71 -9.47
N TYR A 620 -37.75 -26.24 -8.58
CA TYR A 620 -38.07 -26.61 -7.21
C TYR A 620 -37.19 -25.77 -6.30
N TRP A 621 -37.76 -25.17 -5.27
CA TRP A 621 -36.99 -24.42 -4.28
C TRP A 621 -37.41 -24.83 -2.88
N ARG A 622 -36.47 -24.74 -1.95
CA ARG A 622 -36.72 -25.06 -0.56
C ARG A 622 -36.15 -24.01 0.36
N ILE A 623 -36.80 -23.85 1.51
CA ILE A 623 -36.39 -22.90 2.52
C ILE A 623 -36.52 -23.48 3.93
N ARG A 624 -35.56 -23.14 4.81
CA ARG A 624 -35.64 -23.41 6.25
C ARG A 624 -35.18 -22.19 7.05
N SER A 625 -35.66 -22.08 8.28
CA SER A 625 -35.20 -21.13 9.28
C SER A 625 -34.09 -21.74 10.13
N ASN A 626 -33.07 -20.96 10.45
CA ASN A 626 -32.03 -21.32 11.40
C ASN A 626 -32.32 -20.64 12.74
N GLY A 627 -32.29 -21.40 13.83
CA GLY A 627 -32.36 -20.84 15.19
C GLY A 627 -31.09 -21.12 15.97
N ALA A 628 -31.02 -20.67 17.23
CA ALA A 628 -29.89 -20.92 18.12
C ALA A 628 -29.56 -22.41 18.31
N CYS A 629 -30.56 -23.30 18.16
CA CYS A 629 -30.42 -24.75 18.22
C CYS A 629 -30.30 -25.47 16.88
N GLY A 630 -29.95 -24.73 15.83
CA GLY A 630 -29.70 -25.25 14.50
C GLY A 630 -30.84 -25.06 13.51
N PRO A 631 -30.68 -25.60 12.29
CA PRO A 631 -31.65 -25.46 11.22
C PRO A 631 -32.95 -26.20 11.52
N GLY A 632 -34.07 -25.55 11.19
CA GLY A 632 -35.39 -26.17 11.11
C GLY A 632 -35.54 -27.09 9.90
N GLU A 633 -36.73 -27.67 9.77
CA GLU A 633 -37.08 -28.52 8.62
C GLU A 633 -37.18 -27.69 7.33
N TRP A 634 -36.82 -28.29 6.20
CA TRP A 634 -37.03 -27.70 4.87
C TRP A 634 -38.53 -27.70 4.52
N ALA A 635 -39.02 -26.56 4.03
CA ALA A 635 -40.27 -26.47 3.27
C ALA A 635 -39.94 -26.39 1.78
N GLU A 636 -40.54 -27.24 0.97
CA GLU A 636 -40.28 -27.37 -0.47
C GLU A 636 -41.47 -26.85 -1.29
N TYR A 637 -41.17 -26.18 -2.39
CA TYR A 637 -42.13 -25.52 -3.28
C TYR A 637 -41.68 -25.68 -4.74
N SER A 638 -42.60 -25.51 -5.69
CA SER A 638 -42.28 -25.59 -7.13
C SER A 638 -42.92 -24.46 -7.93
N PHE A 639 -42.34 -24.13 -9.09
CA PHE A 639 -42.94 -23.21 -10.05
C PHE A 639 -42.40 -23.45 -11.47
N THR A 640 -43.06 -22.88 -12.48
CA THR A 640 -42.64 -22.96 -13.89
C THR A 640 -42.51 -21.56 -14.50
N THR A 641 -41.35 -21.29 -15.09
CA THR A 641 -41.03 -20.00 -15.70
C THR A 641 -41.80 -19.75 -17.02
N LEU A 642 -41.95 -18.48 -17.40
CA LEU A 642 -42.41 -18.07 -18.72
C LEU A 642 -41.43 -18.55 -19.80
N ASP A 643 -41.92 -18.76 -21.01
CA ASP A 643 -41.09 -18.99 -22.19
C ASP A 643 -40.47 -17.66 -22.65
N GLN A 644 -39.47 -17.20 -21.91
CA GLN A 644 -38.70 -15.99 -22.16
C GLN A 644 -37.21 -16.31 -22.14
N THR A 645 -36.43 -15.63 -22.97
CA THR A 645 -34.97 -15.70 -22.98
C THR A 645 -34.43 -14.45 -22.32
N CYS A 646 -33.46 -14.63 -21.41
CA CYS A 646 -32.83 -13.55 -20.70
C CYS A 646 -31.33 -13.51 -20.93
N ALA A 647 -30.73 -12.33 -20.82
CA ALA A 647 -29.29 -12.15 -20.67
C ALA A 647 -29.03 -11.16 -19.54
N ALA A 648 -28.09 -11.54 -18.67
CA ALA A 648 -27.52 -10.66 -17.65
C ALA A 648 -26.12 -10.25 -18.12
N GLU A 649 -25.82 -8.96 -17.97
CA GLU A 649 -24.54 -8.36 -18.34
C GLU A 649 -24.06 -7.49 -17.17
N SER A 650 -22.75 -7.44 -16.96
CA SER A 650 -22.11 -6.73 -15.86
C SER A 650 -21.10 -5.71 -16.39
N SER A 651 -20.92 -4.60 -15.69
CA SER A 651 -19.85 -3.66 -16.03
C SER A 651 -18.46 -4.22 -15.68
N ALA A 652 -17.48 -4.00 -16.55
CA ALA A 652 -16.14 -4.57 -16.41
C ALA A 652 -15.16 -3.71 -15.57
N ASN A 653 -15.45 -2.41 -15.40
CA ASN A 653 -14.52 -1.43 -14.81
C ASN A 653 -15.03 -0.95 -13.44
N LEU A 654 -15.20 -1.89 -12.53
CA LEU A 654 -15.63 -1.64 -11.15
C LEU A 654 -14.53 -2.09 -10.16
N PRO A 655 -14.42 -1.47 -8.97
CA PRO A 655 -15.27 -0.38 -8.48
C PRO A 655 -14.97 0.98 -9.15
N ALA A 656 -16.02 1.75 -9.46
CA ALA A 656 -15.89 3.10 -10.01
C ALA A 656 -15.94 4.14 -8.88
N GLU A 657 -14.82 4.81 -8.63
CA GLU A 657 -14.64 5.74 -7.50
C GLU A 657 -15.62 6.93 -7.55
N ILE A 658 -16.28 7.19 -6.41
CA ILE A 658 -17.02 8.41 -6.09
C ILE A 658 -16.15 9.20 -5.13
N THR A 659 -15.50 10.25 -5.63
CA THR A 659 -14.51 11.00 -4.84
C THR A 659 -15.21 11.82 -3.76
N GLY A 660 -14.71 11.82 -2.52
CA GLY A 660 -15.30 12.70 -1.50
C GLY A 660 -14.99 14.19 -1.61
N ALA A 661 -14.41 14.62 -2.74
CA ALA A 661 -14.12 16.01 -3.04
C ALA A 661 -15.13 16.60 -4.03
N GLY A 662 -15.82 17.66 -3.62
CA GLY A 662 -16.69 18.42 -4.52
C GLY A 662 -18.11 17.89 -4.54
N MET A 663 -18.68 17.72 -5.73
CA MET A 663 -19.98 17.10 -6.01
C MET A 663 -19.78 16.29 -7.30
N PRO A 664 -19.13 15.12 -7.24
CA PRO A 664 -18.72 14.39 -8.43
C PRO A 664 -19.92 13.80 -9.17
N THR A 665 -19.81 13.73 -10.50
CA THR A 665 -20.68 12.93 -11.37
C THR A 665 -19.85 11.78 -11.93
N ILE A 666 -20.24 10.55 -11.62
CA ILE A 666 -19.57 9.34 -12.07
C ILE A 666 -20.41 8.66 -13.14
N THR A 667 -19.78 8.27 -14.25
CA THR A 667 -20.42 7.51 -15.32
C THR A 667 -19.81 6.13 -15.40
N VAL A 668 -20.62 5.10 -15.28
CA VAL A 668 -20.22 3.69 -15.37
C VAL A 668 -20.80 3.10 -16.66
N PRO A 669 -19.98 2.81 -17.68
CA PRO A 669 -20.45 2.18 -18.90
C PRO A 669 -20.61 0.66 -18.72
N LEU A 670 -21.60 0.08 -19.38
CA LEU A 670 -21.86 -1.35 -19.43
C LEU A 670 -22.14 -1.73 -20.88
N MET A 671 -21.26 -2.56 -21.45
CA MET A 671 -21.36 -2.99 -22.83
C MET A 671 -22.20 -4.25 -22.94
N VAL A 672 -23.36 -4.15 -23.55
CA VAL A 672 -24.24 -5.28 -23.82
C VAL A 672 -23.92 -5.85 -25.21
N GLY A 673 -23.46 -7.11 -25.23
CA GLY A 673 -23.16 -7.83 -26.46
C GLY A 673 -24.40 -8.43 -27.13
N SER A 674 -25.42 -8.71 -26.33
CA SER A 674 -26.62 -9.48 -26.68
C SER A 674 -27.79 -8.60 -27.10
N GLU A 675 -28.40 -8.92 -28.25
CA GLU A 675 -29.66 -8.32 -28.70
C GLU A 675 -30.86 -9.16 -28.22
N ILE A 676 -31.65 -8.63 -27.28
CA ILE A 676 -32.84 -9.24 -26.70
C ILE A 676 -33.95 -8.17 -26.67
N PRO A 677 -35.17 -8.49 -27.16
CA PRO A 677 -36.32 -7.59 -26.99
C PRO A 677 -36.54 -7.28 -25.50
N ILE A 678 -36.52 -5.99 -25.14
CA ILE A 678 -36.70 -5.53 -23.76
C ILE A 678 -38.19 -5.58 -23.39
N GLU A 679 -38.68 -6.73 -22.94
CA GLU A 679 -40.02 -6.88 -22.37
C GLU A 679 -40.02 -6.76 -20.84
N ASP A 680 -38.94 -7.21 -20.22
CA ASP A 680 -38.69 -7.13 -18.78
C ASP A 680 -37.20 -6.82 -18.54
N MET A 681 -36.92 -6.03 -17.51
CA MET A 681 -35.59 -5.50 -17.22
C MET A 681 -35.37 -5.37 -15.72
N GLU A 682 -34.19 -5.78 -15.25
CA GLU A 682 -33.75 -5.56 -13.88
C GLU A 682 -32.37 -4.91 -13.86
N VAL A 683 -32.15 -4.01 -12.89
CA VAL A 683 -30.86 -3.34 -12.68
C VAL A 683 -30.40 -3.59 -11.24
N ARG A 684 -29.29 -4.31 -11.07
CA ARG A 684 -28.66 -4.52 -9.75
C ARG A 684 -27.58 -3.47 -9.55
N LEU A 685 -27.59 -2.86 -8.38
CA LEU A 685 -26.69 -1.77 -8.04
C LEU A 685 -26.23 -1.89 -6.59
N ASP A 686 -24.92 -2.05 -6.41
CA ASP A 686 -24.26 -1.93 -5.11
C ASP A 686 -23.37 -0.69 -5.15
N ILE A 687 -23.62 0.26 -4.25
CA ILE A 687 -22.81 1.47 -4.10
C ILE A 687 -22.28 1.48 -2.67
N ALA A 688 -20.95 1.45 -2.54
CA ALA A 688 -20.30 1.80 -1.30
C ALA A 688 -20.26 3.32 -1.18
N HIS A 689 -20.78 3.90 -0.09
CA HIS A 689 -20.73 5.34 0.14
C HIS A 689 -20.96 5.62 1.62
N THR A 690 -20.20 6.56 2.18
CA THR A 690 -20.29 6.90 3.62
C THR A 690 -21.42 7.89 3.97
N PHE A 691 -22.21 8.30 2.97
CA PHE A 691 -23.42 9.10 3.15
C PHE A 691 -24.34 8.91 1.94
N VAL A 692 -25.27 7.96 1.98
CA VAL A 692 -26.05 7.62 0.78
C VAL A 692 -27.09 8.66 0.40
N GLY A 693 -27.47 9.54 1.34
CA GLY A 693 -28.44 10.61 1.11
C GLY A 693 -28.05 11.55 -0.03
N ASP A 694 -26.76 11.72 -0.29
CA ASP A 694 -26.29 12.65 -1.32
C ASP A 694 -26.38 12.08 -2.74
N LEU A 695 -26.71 10.79 -2.87
CA LEU A 695 -26.66 10.09 -4.15
C LEU A 695 -27.98 10.15 -4.91
N GLU A 696 -27.88 10.37 -6.22
CA GLU A 696 -28.95 10.08 -7.19
C GLU A 696 -28.38 9.35 -8.40
N ALA A 697 -29.19 8.55 -9.10
CA ALA A 697 -28.73 7.84 -10.29
C ALA A 697 -29.72 7.87 -11.46
N THR A 698 -29.16 7.97 -12.66
CA THR A 698 -29.87 7.85 -13.95
C THR A 698 -29.27 6.73 -14.79
N LEU A 699 -30.09 6.13 -15.65
CA LEU A 699 -29.67 5.10 -16.60
C LEU A 699 -30.00 5.54 -18.03
N THR A 700 -29.03 5.43 -18.92
CA THR A 700 -29.16 5.81 -20.34
C THR A 700 -28.93 4.60 -21.24
N SER A 701 -29.83 4.38 -22.21
CA SER A 701 -29.74 3.31 -23.19
C SER A 701 -28.81 3.64 -24.37
N PRO A 702 -28.40 2.65 -25.19
CA PRO A 702 -27.53 2.87 -26.34
C PRO A 702 -28.09 3.86 -27.37
N ASP A 703 -29.41 3.90 -27.51
CA ASP A 703 -30.12 4.78 -28.43
C ASP A 703 -30.39 6.18 -27.83
N GLY A 704 -29.99 6.41 -26.57
CA GLY A 704 -29.99 7.70 -25.90
C GLY A 704 -31.25 8.03 -25.10
N ALA A 705 -32.18 7.10 -24.92
CA ALA A 705 -33.24 7.25 -23.93
C ALA A 705 -32.64 7.22 -22.52
N SER A 706 -33.16 8.03 -21.60
CA SER A 706 -32.62 8.14 -20.23
C SER A 706 -33.76 8.21 -19.22
N ILE A 707 -33.60 7.52 -18.09
CA ILE A 707 -34.56 7.49 -16.99
C ILE A 707 -33.86 7.75 -15.65
N GLN A 708 -34.60 8.28 -14.67
CA GLN A 708 -34.17 8.29 -13.27
C GLN A 708 -34.36 6.90 -12.64
N LEU A 709 -33.29 6.31 -12.10
CA LEU A 709 -33.36 5.07 -11.33
C LEU A 709 -33.82 5.34 -9.90
N PHE A 710 -33.19 6.29 -9.21
CA PHE A 710 -33.61 6.73 -7.87
C PHE A 710 -33.22 8.17 -7.59
N ASN A 711 -33.95 8.80 -6.68
CA ASN A 711 -33.60 10.10 -6.10
C ASN A 711 -32.97 9.89 -4.71
N SER A 712 -32.27 10.91 -4.21
CA SER A 712 -31.67 10.97 -2.88
C SER A 712 -32.49 10.31 -1.76
N PRO A 713 -31.96 9.25 -1.12
CA PRO A 713 -32.56 8.66 0.08
C PRO A 713 -32.81 9.71 1.17
N PHE A 714 -33.99 9.61 1.78
CA PHE A 714 -34.49 10.50 2.83
C PHE A 714 -34.41 12.00 2.47
N ASP A 715 -34.70 12.33 1.21
CA ASP A 715 -34.63 13.69 0.64
C ASP A 715 -33.26 14.37 0.92
N GLY A 716 -32.17 13.61 0.85
CA GLY A 716 -30.81 14.13 1.10
C GLY A 716 -30.34 14.04 2.55
N ASN A 717 -31.09 13.37 3.43
CA ASN A 717 -30.78 13.35 4.87
C ASN A 717 -30.42 11.95 5.39
N CYS A 718 -30.21 10.97 4.52
CA CYS A 718 -29.80 9.63 4.93
C CYS A 718 -28.29 9.56 5.13
N GLY A 719 -27.84 9.68 6.38
CA GLY A 719 -26.43 9.74 6.74
C GLY A 719 -25.80 8.40 7.14
N PHE A 720 -26.33 7.30 6.62
CA PHE A 720 -25.79 5.95 6.81
C PHE A 720 -25.15 5.44 5.52
N ASP A 721 -24.45 4.32 5.64
CA ASP A 721 -23.53 3.85 4.60
C ASP A 721 -24.20 2.88 3.64
N ASN A 722 -23.78 2.91 2.39
CA ASN A 722 -24.00 1.94 1.32
C ASN A 722 -25.45 1.71 0.85
N ILE A 723 -25.59 1.43 -0.46
CA ILE A 723 -26.84 1.03 -1.12
C ILE A 723 -26.59 -0.34 -1.75
N SER A 724 -27.50 -1.30 -1.55
CA SER A 724 -27.50 -2.60 -2.25
C SER A 724 -28.90 -2.97 -2.69
N VAL A 725 -29.24 -2.67 -3.94
CA VAL A 725 -30.62 -2.74 -4.43
C VAL A 725 -30.73 -3.41 -5.80
N VAL A 726 -31.92 -3.92 -6.08
CA VAL A 726 -32.35 -4.33 -7.43
C VAL A 726 -33.54 -3.48 -7.83
N PHE A 727 -33.49 -2.87 -9.01
CA PHE A 727 -34.63 -2.16 -9.60
C PHE A 727 -35.38 -3.05 -10.57
N SER A 728 -36.71 -3.08 -10.45
CA SER A 728 -37.63 -3.81 -11.34
C SER A 728 -38.99 -3.11 -11.38
N ASP A 729 -39.60 -2.97 -12.56
CA ASP A 729 -40.92 -2.31 -12.72
C ASP A 729 -42.04 -3.05 -11.95
N ASP A 730 -41.86 -4.35 -11.70
CA ASP A 730 -42.83 -5.20 -11.01
C ASP A 730 -42.54 -5.37 -9.51
N ALA A 731 -41.53 -4.67 -8.98
CA ALA A 731 -41.17 -4.72 -7.56
C ALA A 731 -42.35 -4.29 -6.66
N THR A 732 -42.43 -4.89 -5.48
CA THR A 732 -43.49 -4.58 -4.51
C THR A 732 -43.25 -3.28 -3.75
N LEU A 733 -41.97 -2.95 -3.48
CA LEU A 733 -41.57 -1.66 -2.91
C LEU A 733 -41.52 -0.62 -4.02
N THR A 734 -42.14 0.53 -3.77
CA THR A 734 -42.23 1.62 -4.74
C THR A 734 -40.99 2.50 -4.72
N ALA A 735 -40.80 3.32 -5.75
CA ALA A 735 -39.75 4.36 -5.73
C ALA A 735 -39.90 5.34 -4.54
N ALA A 736 -41.12 5.54 -4.05
CA ALA A 736 -41.35 6.34 -2.85
C ALA A 736 -40.89 5.62 -1.58
N ASP A 737 -40.99 4.28 -1.54
CA ASP A 737 -40.46 3.51 -0.41
C ASP A 737 -38.93 3.58 -0.39
N PHE A 738 -38.25 3.49 -1.55
CA PHE A 738 -36.80 3.70 -1.67
C PHE A 738 -36.37 5.03 -1.04
N VAL A 739 -37.03 6.13 -1.42
CA VAL A 739 -36.71 7.47 -0.88
C VAL A 739 -36.98 7.57 0.62
N ASN A 740 -37.87 6.74 1.19
CA ASN A 740 -38.17 6.76 2.61
C ASN A 740 -37.35 5.75 3.45
N THR A 741 -36.53 4.90 2.82
CA THR A 741 -35.67 3.93 3.49
C THR A 741 -34.34 4.58 3.91
N CYS A 742 -33.93 4.35 5.15
CA CYS A 742 -32.64 4.77 5.70
C CYS A 742 -32.36 3.97 6.98
N ASP A 743 -31.91 2.74 6.83
CA ASP A 743 -31.72 1.80 7.94
C ASP A 743 -30.38 2.03 8.66
N GLU A 744 -30.39 1.85 9.98
CA GLU A 744 -29.18 1.90 10.81
C GLU A 744 -28.42 0.57 10.67
N GLY A 745 -27.36 0.55 9.85
CA GLY A 745 -26.51 -0.63 9.60
C GLY A 745 -25.49 -0.41 8.47
N ASP A 746 -24.79 -1.48 8.08
CA ASP A 746 -23.77 -1.43 7.02
C ASP A 746 -24.35 -1.14 5.62
N ILE A 747 -25.65 -1.36 5.42
CA ILE A 747 -26.35 -1.05 4.17
C ILE A 747 -27.61 -0.26 4.53
N ALA A 748 -27.58 1.03 4.26
CA ALA A 748 -28.64 1.98 4.58
C ALA A 748 -29.90 1.79 3.74
N VAL A 749 -29.74 1.33 2.50
CA VAL A 749 -30.86 1.02 1.60
C VAL A 749 -30.62 -0.33 0.95
N SER A 750 -31.46 -1.31 1.28
CA SER A 750 -31.44 -2.62 0.65
C SER A 750 -32.83 -3.09 0.22
N GLY A 751 -32.88 -3.98 -0.78
CA GLY A 751 -34.11 -4.61 -1.26
C GLY A 751 -34.38 -4.42 -2.75
N ILE A 752 -35.59 -4.81 -3.17
CA ILE A 752 -36.02 -4.75 -4.58
C ILE A 752 -37.09 -3.66 -4.71
N TYR A 753 -36.79 -2.61 -5.48
CA TYR A 753 -37.62 -1.41 -5.60
C TYR A 753 -38.06 -1.16 -7.06
N GLN A 754 -39.16 -0.45 -7.24
CA GLN A 754 -39.50 0.13 -8.52
C GLN A 754 -38.53 1.30 -8.81
N PRO A 755 -38.03 1.44 -10.05
CA PRO A 755 -37.25 2.62 -10.41
C PRO A 755 -38.13 3.89 -10.32
N ALA A 756 -37.49 5.05 -10.12
CA ALA A 756 -38.17 6.33 -10.04
C ALA A 756 -38.96 6.66 -11.33
N GLU A 757 -38.43 6.23 -12.48
CA GLU A 757 -39.12 6.21 -13.77
C GLU A 757 -39.08 4.79 -14.36
N SER A 758 -40.15 4.37 -15.03
CA SER A 758 -40.33 2.96 -15.47
C SER A 758 -39.41 2.57 -16.64
N PHE A 759 -38.93 1.33 -16.62
CA PHE A 759 -38.13 0.72 -17.69
C PHE A 759 -38.89 0.55 -19.01
N ALA A 760 -40.23 0.66 -19.00
CA ALA A 760 -41.03 0.68 -20.23
C ALA A 760 -40.62 1.77 -21.23
N ALA A 761 -39.88 2.81 -20.78
CA ALA A 761 -39.23 3.78 -21.65
C ALA A 761 -38.25 3.15 -22.65
N PHE A 762 -37.68 1.98 -22.34
CA PHE A 762 -36.70 1.28 -23.16
C PHE A 762 -37.30 0.17 -24.04
N ALA A 763 -38.60 -0.10 -23.98
CA ALA A 763 -39.23 -1.25 -24.63
C ALA A 763 -39.13 -1.29 -26.18
N SER A 764 -38.70 -0.19 -26.81
CA SER A 764 -38.46 -0.11 -28.27
C SER A 764 -37.01 0.26 -28.62
N GLU A 765 -36.13 0.39 -27.62
CA GLU A 765 -34.71 0.64 -27.80
C GLU A 765 -33.96 -0.69 -27.98
N SER A 766 -32.75 -0.61 -28.54
CA SER A 766 -31.80 -1.73 -28.62
C SER A 766 -31.31 -2.12 -27.22
N SER A 767 -31.33 -3.42 -26.90
CA SER A 767 -30.63 -3.90 -25.69
C SER A 767 -29.13 -3.93 -25.90
N ALA A 768 -28.68 -4.20 -27.13
CA ALA A 768 -27.26 -4.27 -27.46
C ALA A 768 -26.66 -2.88 -27.63
N GLY A 769 -25.46 -2.68 -27.09
CA GLY A 769 -24.75 -1.40 -27.12
C GLY A 769 -24.29 -0.96 -25.73
N GLU A 770 -23.82 0.29 -25.64
CA GLU A 770 -23.37 0.87 -24.38
C GLU A 770 -24.55 1.41 -23.57
N TRP A 771 -24.72 0.87 -22.37
CA TRP A 771 -25.59 1.43 -21.34
C TRP A 771 -24.75 2.25 -20.37
N ILE A 772 -25.25 3.41 -19.95
CA ILE A 772 -24.51 4.32 -19.07
C ILE A 772 -25.31 4.56 -17.80
N LEU A 773 -24.80 4.07 -16.67
CA LEU A 773 -25.23 4.50 -15.35
C LEU A 773 -24.52 5.81 -15.03
N THR A 774 -25.26 6.83 -14.62
CA THR A 774 -24.70 8.08 -14.11
C THR A 774 -25.13 8.26 -12.66
N VAL A 775 -24.17 8.31 -11.74
CA VAL A 775 -24.38 8.57 -10.32
C VAL A 775 -23.87 9.97 -10.01
N ASN A 776 -24.72 10.82 -9.42
CA ASN A 776 -24.32 12.12 -8.90
C ASN A 776 -24.24 12.04 -7.39
N ASP A 777 -23.13 12.50 -6.83
CA ASP A 777 -23.03 12.87 -5.42
C ASP A 777 -23.24 14.39 -5.31
N LEU A 778 -24.33 14.76 -4.66
CA LEU A 778 -24.83 16.13 -4.56
C LEU A 778 -24.24 16.91 -3.38
N ALA A 779 -23.37 16.28 -2.59
CA ALA A 779 -22.58 16.94 -1.56
C ALA A 779 -21.12 16.47 -1.63
N GLY A 780 -20.34 16.78 -0.61
CA GLY A 780 -18.96 16.32 -0.52
C GLY A 780 -18.46 16.37 0.90
N GLY A 781 -17.35 15.68 1.15
CA GLY A 781 -16.87 15.36 2.50
C GLY A 781 -16.92 13.87 2.83
N ASP A 782 -17.61 13.10 2.00
CA ASP A 782 -17.87 11.67 2.06
C ASP A 782 -17.76 11.12 0.63
N GLY A 783 -17.42 9.84 0.48
CA GLY A 783 -17.18 9.26 -0.82
C GLY A 783 -17.33 7.75 -0.79
N GLY A 784 -16.99 7.11 -1.90
CA GLY A 784 -17.05 5.66 -1.99
C GLY A 784 -16.85 5.19 -3.42
N ALA A 785 -17.64 4.22 -3.87
CA ALA A 785 -17.56 3.69 -5.21
C ALA A 785 -18.85 2.98 -5.63
N VAL A 786 -19.16 2.99 -6.92
CA VAL A 786 -20.06 1.98 -7.49
C VAL A 786 -19.31 0.65 -7.49
N VAL A 787 -19.83 -0.37 -6.83
CA VAL A 787 -19.19 -1.69 -6.66
C VAL A 787 -19.77 -2.71 -7.63
N THR A 788 -21.09 -2.67 -7.84
CA THR A 788 -21.81 -3.56 -8.76
C THR A 788 -22.72 -2.73 -9.64
N PHE A 789 -22.71 -2.98 -10.95
CA PHE A 789 -23.69 -2.48 -11.90
C PHE A 789 -23.96 -3.57 -12.94
N ASP A 790 -25.12 -4.22 -12.79
CA ASP A 790 -25.58 -5.28 -13.70
C ASP A 790 -26.93 -4.92 -14.29
N ILE A 791 -27.16 -5.33 -15.54
CA ILE A 791 -28.46 -5.25 -16.19
C ILE A 791 -28.87 -6.63 -16.69
N THR A 792 -30.09 -7.03 -16.38
CA THR A 792 -30.73 -8.20 -16.97
C THR A 792 -31.86 -7.78 -17.90
N PHE A 793 -31.88 -8.33 -19.12
CA PHE A 793 -32.96 -8.15 -20.10
C PHE A 793 -33.65 -9.48 -20.36
N CYS A 794 -34.98 -9.47 -20.49
CA CYS A 794 -35.77 -10.66 -20.82
C CYS A 794 -36.83 -10.35 -21.89
N GLY A 795 -37.05 -11.27 -22.84
CA GLY A 795 -38.09 -11.15 -23.87
C GLY A 795 -38.42 -12.44 -24.62
N GLN A 796 -39.58 -12.48 -25.28
CA GLN A 796 -40.01 -13.63 -26.09
C GLN A 796 -39.33 -13.69 -27.47
N GLY A 797 -38.83 -14.87 -27.85
CA GLY A 797 -38.39 -15.17 -29.23
C GLY A 797 -37.02 -14.62 -29.64
N GLY A 798 -36.19 -14.19 -28.70
CA GLY A 798 -34.83 -13.72 -28.98
C GLY A 798 -33.89 -14.86 -29.42
N VAL A 799 -33.23 -14.70 -30.57
CA VAL A 799 -31.95 -15.37 -30.81
C VAL A 799 -30.91 -14.46 -30.18
N VAL A 800 -30.20 -14.92 -29.14
CA VAL A 800 -29.08 -14.15 -28.56
C VAL A 800 -28.02 -14.00 -29.65
N ARG A 801 -27.97 -12.83 -30.27
CA ARG A 801 -26.93 -12.47 -31.24
C ARG A 801 -25.84 -11.73 -30.48
N ASP A 802 -24.71 -12.37 -30.31
CA ASP A 802 -23.52 -11.78 -29.69
C ASP A 802 -22.69 -11.05 -30.75
N PHE A 803 -22.88 -9.73 -30.84
CA PHE A 803 -22.11 -8.82 -31.69
C PHE A 803 -21.10 -8.03 -30.86
N SER A 804 -20.60 -8.58 -29.75
CA SER A 804 -19.62 -7.90 -28.93
C SER A 804 -18.29 -7.65 -29.68
N VAL A 805 -17.66 -6.52 -29.40
CA VAL A 805 -16.34 -6.15 -29.91
C VAL A 805 -15.54 -5.66 -28.71
N PHE A 806 -14.46 -6.35 -28.37
CA PHE A 806 -13.65 -6.05 -27.20
C PHE A 806 -12.19 -5.83 -27.58
N THR A 807 -11.50 -4.93 -26.90
CA THR A 807 -10.05 -4.76 -26.98
C THR A 807 -9.48 -4.53 -25.59
N ASN A 808 -8.25 -4.98 -25.35
CA ASN A 808 -7.52 -4.67 -24.12
C ASN A 808 -6.74 -3.35 -24.22
N THR A 809 -6.84 -2.64 -25.36
CA THR A 809 -6.18 -1.36 -25.56
C THR A 809 -7.05 -0.23 -25.02
N GLU A 810 -6.76 0.23 -23.81
CA GLU A 810 -7.50 1.31 -23.14
C GLU A 810 -7.23 2.70 -23.73
N SER A 811 -6.02 2.96 -24.21
CA SER A 811 -5.65 4.20 -24.90
C SER A 811 -4.43 3.99 -25.79
N LEU A 812 -4.23 4.91 -26.74
CA LEU A 812 -3.10 4.87 -27.66
C LEU A 812 -2.35 6.21 -27.63
N VAL A 813 -1.04 6.19 -27.33
CA VAL A 813 -0.17 7.38 -27.36
C VAL A 813 0.91 7.16 -28.42
N VAL A 814 0.98 8.03 -29.41
CA VAL A 814 1.83 7.85 -30.61
C VAL A 814 2.46 9.16 -31.07
N CYS A 815 3.60 9.05 -31.73
CA CYS A 815 4.22 10.13 -32.49
C CYS A 815 3.81 10.05 -33.98
N PRO A 816 3.94 11.16 -34.76
CA PRO A 816 3.46 11.23 -36.14
C PRO A 816 4.03 10.14 -37.08
N SER A 817 5.20 9.59 -36.80
CA SER A 817 5.84 8.53 -37.59
C SER A 817 5.65 7.11 -37.05
N ASP A 818 4.98 6.92 -35.92
CA ASP A 818 4.91 5.61 -35.25
C ASP A 818 3.93 4.67 -35.96
N GLU A 819 4.29 3.39 -36.01
CA GLU A 819 3.37 2.30 -36.37
C GLU A 819 2.66 1.80 -35.11
N ALA A 820 1.40 1.37 -35.22
CA ALA A 820 0.62 0.85 -34.10
C ALA A 820 -0.27 -0.31 -34.55
N SER A 821 -0.53 -1.27 -33.66
CA SER A 821 -1.40 -2.43 -33.93
C SER A 821 -2.38 -2.59 -32.79
N ILE A 822 -3.66 -2.80 -33.11
CA ILE A 822 -4.74 -2.99 -32.13
C ILE A 822 -5.50 -4.27 -32.48
N ASP A 823 -5.65 -5.13 -31.47
CA ASP A 823 -6.38 -6.39 -31.56
C ASP A 823 -7.77 -6.27 -30.93
N PHE A 824 -8.78 -6.77 -31.64
CA PHE A 824 -10.17 -6.84 -31.22
C PHE A 824 -10.65 -8.30 -31.17
N SER A 825 -11.15 -8.73 -30.02
CA SER A 825 -11.88 -9.98 -29.85
C SER A 825 -13.36 -9.77 -30.20
N LEU A 826 -13.89 -10.61 -31.09
CA LEU A 826 -15.25 -10.48 -31.62
C LEU A 826 -16.20 -11.56 -31.09
N GLY A 827 -17.46 -11.17 -30.90
CA GLY A 827 -18.58 -12.01 -30.51
C GLY A 827 -18.91 -13.12 -31.52
N THR A 828 -19.67 -14.12 -31.08
CA THR A 828 -20.00 -15.31 -31.88
C THR A 828 -20.81 -15.03 -33.14
N SER A 829 -21.44 -13.86 -33.28
CA SER A 829 -22.18 -13.49 -34.48
C SER A 829 -21.27 -12.99 -35.62
N PHE A 830 -19.98 -12.72 -35.36
CA PHE A 830 -18.98 -12.42 -36.39
C PHE A 830 -18.44 -13.71 -37.02
N THR A 831 -19.24 -14.34 -37.87
CA THR A 831 -18.97 -15.70 -38.37
C THR A 831 -18.15 -15.76 -39.68
N ASP A 832 -18.15 -14.70 -40.48
CA ASP A 832 -17.54 -14.64 -41.83
C ASP A 832 -16.70 -13.36 -42.03
N ALA A 833 -16.62 -12.79 -43.25
CA ALA A 833 -15.79 -11.63 -43.55
C ALA A 833 -16.22 -10.39 -42.76
N VAL A 834 -15.31 -9.88 -41.92
CA VAL A 834 -15.48 -8.65 -41.15
C VAL A 834 -14.79 -7.49 -41.87
N ALA A 835 -15.49 -6.36 -42.01
CA ALA A 835 -14.88 -5.12 -42.46
C ALA A 835 -14.72 -4.16 -41.28
N VAL A 836 -13.72 -3.28 -41.34
CA VAL A 836 -13.53 -2.22 -40.34
C VAL A 836 -13.37 -0.88 -41.03
N ARG A 837 -13.97 0.16 -40.44
CA ARG A 837 -13.72 1.55 -40.79
C ARG A 837 -13.16 2.25 -39.57
N VAL A 838 -12.14 3.07 -39.75
CA VAL A 838 -11.54 3.83 -38.66
C VAL A 838 -11.71 5.32 -38.95
N SER A 839 -12.12 6.07 -37.95
CA SER A 839 -12.24 7.52 -38.02
C SER A 839 -11.88 8.17 -36.69
N THR A 840 -11.44 9.41 -36.75
CA THR A 840 -11.54 10.34 -35.62
C THR A 840 -12.80 11.19 -35.79
N SER A 841 -13.23 11.90 -34.74
CA SER A 841 -14.51 12.64 -34.68
C SER A 841 -14.81 13.56 -35.88
N ASN A 842 -13.80 13.93 -36.69
CA ASN A 842 -13.96 14.76 -37.89
C ASN A 842 -13.26 14.22 -39.16
N THR A 843 -12.54 13.09 -39.10
CA THR A 843 -11.70 12.61 -40.23
C THR A 843 -11.69 11.09 -40.32
N GLN A 844 -12.03 10.54 -41.50
CA GLN A 844 -11.85 9.11 -41.77
C GLN A 844 -10.37 8.81 -42.04
N LEU A 845 -9.84 7.77 -41.39
CA LEU A 845 -8.47 7.31 -41.56
C LEU A 845 -8.40 6.21 -42.60
N ASP A 846 -7.36 6.22 -43.43
CA ASP A 846 -7.09 5.23 -44.49
C ASP A 846 -5.65 4.67 -44.43
N ASN A 847 -4.87 5.10 -43.44
CA ASN A 847 -3.50 4.71 -43.15
C ASN A 847 -3.39 3.42 -42.32
N PHE A 848 -4.27 2.45 -42.57
CA PHE A 848 -4.28 1.18 -41.85
C PHE A 848 -4.57 -0.03 -42.75
N THR A 849 -4.19 -1.22 -42.29
CA THR A 849 -4.65 -2.51 -42.82
C THR A 849 -5.35 -3.31 -41.74
N SER A 850 -6.29 -4.16 -42.11
CA SER A 850 -7.00 -5.02 -41.15
C SER A 850 -6.97 -6.50 -41.57
N SER A 851 -6.83 -7.40 -40.61
CA SER A 851 -6.92 -8.85 -40.83
C SER A 851 -7.83 -9.51 -39.81
N TYR A 852 -8.70 -10.40 -40.26
CA TYR A 852 -9.61 -11.16 -39.39
C TYR A 852 -9.30 -12.66 -39.43
N ASP A 853 -9.08 -13.26 -38.26
CA ASP A 853 -9.04 -14.71 -38.07
C ASP A 853 -10.36 -15.20 -37.49
N GLY A 854 -11.24 -15.75 -38.34
CA GLY A 854 -12.55 -16.28 -37.91
C GLY A 854 -12.48 -17.54 -37.03
N GLY A 855 -11.35 -18.24 -37.00
CA GLY A 855 -11.14 -19.38 -36.09
C GLY A 855 -10.88 -18.93 -34.66
N GLN A 856 -10.20 -17.79 -34.50
CA GLN A 856 -9.90 -17.17 -33.20
C GLN A 856 -10.84 -16.02 -32.84
N ARG A 857 -11.66 -15.56 -33.80
CA ARG A 857 -12.50 -14.35 -33.72
C ARG A 857 -11.69 -13.12 -33.34
N LEU A 858 -10.52 -12.99 -33.96
CA LEU A 858 -9.56 -11.92 -33.71
C LEU A 858 -9.45 -11.02 -34.94
N LEU A 859 -9.80 -9.75 -34.77
CA LEU A 859 -9.59 -8.69 -35.76
C LEU A 859 -8.40 -7.84 -35.35
N THR A 860 -7.35 -7.83 -36.15
CA THR A 860 -6.18 -6.96 -35.95
C THR A 860 -6.24 -5.77 -36.91
N VAL A 861 -5.95 -4.58 -36.41
CA VAL A 861 -5.87 -3.32 -37.18
C VAL A 861 -4.50 -2.69 -37.02
N ASP A 862 -3.73 -2.62 -38.10
CA ASP A 862 -2.35 -2.13 -38.14
C ASP A 862 -2.28 -0.76 -38.84
N PHE A 863 -1.78 0.26 -38.14
CA PHE A 863 -1.55 1.61 -38.64
C PHE A 863 -0.10 1.83 -39.07
N THR A 864 0.11 2.57 -40.16
CA THR A 864 1.44 2.80 -40.76
C THR A 864 2.07 4.17 -40.42
N GLY A 865 1.49 4.95 -39.52
CA GLY A 865 1.93 6.32 -39.21
C GLY A 865 0.77 7.29 -38.96
N TRP A 866 0.97 8.33 -38.15
CA TRP A 866 -0.08 9.24 -37.66
C TRP A 866 0.02 10.68 -38.17
N ALA A 867 0.93 10.97 -39.10
CA ALA A 867 1.22 12.31 -39.62
C ALA A 867 0.05 13.04 -40.31
N ALA A 868 -1.05 12.33 -40.60
CA ALA A 868 -2.28 12.93 -41.12
C ALA A 868 -3.07 13.71 -40.05
N LEU A 869 -2.85 13.38 -38.77
CA LEU A 869 -3.45 14.07 -37.64
C LEU A 869 -2.51 15.16 -37.12
N THR A 870 -3.09 16.29 -36.70
CA THR A 870 -2.32 17.30 -35.96
C THR A 870 -2.06 16.79 -34.54
N PRO A 871 -1.00 17.23 -33.86
CA PRO A 871 -0.81 16.87 -32.45
C PRO A 871 -2.00 17.28 -31.59
N GLY A 872 -2.43 16.38 -30.70
CA GLY A 872 -3.63 16.57 -29.86
C GLY A 872 -4.29 15.25 -29.47
N ASN A 873 -5.42 15.37 -28.77
CA ASN A 873 -6.20 14.23 -28.30
C ASN A 873 -7.40 14.01 -29.23
N TYR A 874 -7.70 12.76 -29.53
CA TYR A 874 -8.74 12.31 -30.44
C TYR A 874 -9.47 11.11 -29.86
N ASP A 875 -10.73 10.96 -30.25
CA ASP A 875 -11.46 9.70 -30.09
C ASP A 875 -11.28 8.89 -31.37
N LEU A 876 -10.60 7.76 -31.29
CA LEU A 876 -10.38 6.85 -32.41
C LEU A 876 -11.52 5.83 -32.45
N THR A 877 -12.49 6.06 -33.33
CA THR A 877 -13.66 5.19 -33.52
C THR A 877 -13.36 4.11 -34.57
N PHE A 878 -13.56 2.85 -34.19
CA PHE A 878 -13.53 1.69 -35.07
C PHE A 878 -14.96 1.18 -35.28
N THR A 879 -15.47 1.31 -36.50
CA THR A 879 -16.73 0.69 -36.89
C THR A 879 -16.47 -0.69 -37.50
N VAL A 880 -16.74 -1.74 -36.74
CA VAL A 880 -16.67 -3.13 -37.16
C VAL A 880 -18.00 -3.52 -37.81
N VAL A 881 -17.94 -4.02 -39.05
CA VAL A 881 -19.12 -4.34 -39.87
C VAL A 881 -19.18 -5.85 -40.09
N ALA A 882 -20.26 -6.46 -39.62
CA ALA A 882 -20.56 -7.87 -39.82
C ALA A 882 -21.09 -8.15 -41.25
N GLU A 883 -21.17 -9.42 -41.64
CA GLU A 883 -21.62 -9.83 -42.97
C GLU A 883 -23.06 -9.40 -43.28
N ASP A 884 -23.94 -9.41 -42.28
CA ASP A 884 -25.34 -8.97 -42.40
C ASP A 884 -25.50 -7.45 -42.42
N SER A 885 -24.39 -6.71 -42.51
CA SER A 885 -24.30 -5.25 -42.47
C SER A 885 -24.61 -4.62 -41.11
N SER A 886 -24.69 -5.41 -40.04
CA SER A 886 -24.71 -4.87 -38.67
C SER A 886 -23.38 -4.20 -38.36
N GLU A 887 -23.42 -3.04 -37.74
CA GLU A 887 -22.25 -2.24 -37.42
C GLU A 887 -22.09 -2.09 -35.91
N ARG A 888 -20.85 -2.13 -35.42
CA ARG A 888 -20.51 -1.94 -34.02
C ARG A 888 -19.34 -1.00 -33.91
N ASP A 889 -19.52 0.08 -33.17
CA ASP A 889 -18.47 1.04 -32.89
C ASP A 889 -17.75 0.69 -31.58
N ILE A 890 -16.45 0.86 -31.57
CA ILE A 890 -15.63 0.91 -30.36
C ILE A 890 -14.71 2.13 -30.45
N ILE A 891 -14.60 2.87 -29.35
CA ILE A 891 -13.85 4.12 -29.29
C ILE A 891 -12.65 3.90 -28.38
N ILE A 892 -11.46 4.29 -28.85
CA ILE A 892 -10.22 4.27 -28.06
C ILE A 892 -9.67 5.71 -28.02
N PRO A 893 -9.36 6.28 -26.83
CA PRO A 893 -8.65 7.54 -26.73
C PRO A 893 -7.27 7.47 -27.41
N LEU A 894 -6.98 8.45 -28.25
CA LEU A 894 -5.74 8.59 -28.99
C LEU A 894 -5.07 9.94 -28.67
N THR A 895 -3.82 9.91 -28.21
CA THR A 895 -2.98 11.09 -28.06
C THR A 895 -1.88 11.07 -29.12
N VAL A 896 -1.89 12.05 -30.02
CA VAL A 896 -0.81 12.28 -30.98
C VAL A 896 0.12 13.36 -30.43
N ASN A 897 1.31 12.97 -30.02
CA ASN A 897 2.30 13.90 -29.49
C ASN A 897 2.97 14.72 -30.60
N PRO A 898 3.35 15.98 -30.35
CA PRO A 898 4.05 16.79 -31.34
C PRO A 898 5.52 16.35 -31.49
N ASP A 899 6.02 16.36 -32.73
CA ASP A 899 7.46 16.32 -32.98
C ASP A 899 8.16 17.49 -32.26
N GLY A 900 9.42 17.27 -31.82
CA GLY A 900 10.19 18.33 -31.18
C GLY A 900 10.40 19.53 -32.11
N LEU A 901 10.14 20.73 -31.58
CA LEU A 901 10.45 21.97 -32.25
C LEU A 901 11.74 22.58 -31.71
N PRO A 902 12.59 23.19 -32.57
CA PRO A 902 13.81 23.83 -32.11
C PRO A 902 13.48 25.09 -31.28
N ALA A 903 14.07 25.20 -30.08
CA ALA A 903 13.96 26.40 -29.27
C ALA A 903 14.48 27.65 -29.99
N VAL A 904 13.81 28.79 -29.79
CA VAL A 904 14.27 30.08 -30.32
C VAL A 904 15.15 30.75 -29.28
N LEU A 905 16.42 30.99 -29.62
CA LEU A 905 17.36 31.63 -28.71
C LEU A 905 17.05 33.13 -28.59
N VAL A 906 17.05 33.66 -27.36
CA VAL A 906 16.65 35.05 -27.06
C VAL A 906 17.87 35.91 -26.73
N SER A 907 18.60 35.55 -25.68
CA SER A 907 19.77 36.30 -25.19
C SER A 907 20.91 35.33 -24.87
N PRO A 908 22.17 35.65 -25.15
CA PRO A 908 22.64 36.86 -25.83
C PRO A 908 22.17 36.95 -27.29
N GLU A 909 22.10 38.17 -27.83
CA GLU A 909 21.94 38.37 -29.27
C GLU A 909 23.10 37.72 -30.04
N ASP A 910 22.86 37.26 -31.26
CA ASP A 910 23.91 36.66 -32.07
C ASP A 910 25.02 37.67 -32.37
N GLY A 911 26.27 37.28 -32.10
CA GLY A 911 27.44 38.13 -32.19
C GLY A 911 27.59 39.15 -31.05
N ALA A 912 26.84 39.03 -29.95
CA ALA A 912 26.90 39.98 -28.85
C ALA A 912 28.30 40.09 -28.22
N GLU A 913 28.67 41.30 -27.81
CA GLU A 913 29.87 41.56 -27.02
C GLU A 913 29.48 41.92 -25.58
N LEU A 914 29.76 41.01 -24.65
CA LEU A 914 29.35 41.12 -23.25
C LEU A 914 30.57 41.43 -22.37
N MET A 915 30.39 42.10 -21.25
CA MET A 915 31.49 42.33 -20.30
C MET A 915 31.71 41.08 -19.45
N GLU A 916 32.97 40.84 -19.04
CA GLU A 916 33.34 39.76 -18.12
C GLU A 916 32.51 39.80 -16.83
N GLY A 917 31.89 38.65 -16.50
CA GLY A 917 30.90 38.49 -15.45
C GLY A 917 30.02 37.26 -15.68
N THR A 918 28.94 37.12 -14.92
CA THR A 918 27.95 36.05 -15.12
C THR A 918 27.08 36.35 -16.34
N ILE A 919 26.96 35.38 -17.25
CA ILE A 919 26.25 35.50 -18.51
C ILE A 919 24.94 34.74 -18.43
N ARG A 920 23.83 35.39 -18.79
CA ARG A 920 22.51 34.75 -18.85
C ARG A 920 22.22 34.31 -20.28
N LEU A 921 21.95 33.03 -20.46
CA LEU A 921 21.45 32.43 -21.69
C LEU A 921 19.94 32.23 -21.53
N ASP A 922 19.15 32.82 -22.42
CA ASP A 922 17.69 32.79 -22.42
C ASP A 922 17.20 32.26 -23.78
N TRP A 923 16.18 31.41 -23.77
CA TRP A 923 15.45 30.96 -24.96
C TRP A 923 13.95 30.94 -24.70
N ASP A 924 13.16 30.96 -25.78
CA ASP A 924 11.72 30.83 -25.71
C ASP A 924 11.35 29.40 -25.30
N ALA A 925 10.40 29.26 -24.38
CA ALA A 925 9.85 27.96 -24.03
C ALA A 925 9.11 27.37 -25.25
N VAL A 926 9.41 26.12 -25.56
CA VAL A 926 8.78 25.32 -26.61
C VAL A 926 7.60 24.55 -26.01
N THR A 927 6.43 24.71 -26.61
CA THR A 927 5.24 23.94 -26.26
C THR A 927 5.47 22.45 -26.52
N GLY A 928 5.20 21.60 -25.52
CA GLY A 928 5.42 20.15 -25.61
C GLY A 928 6.84 19.69 -25.28
N ALA A 929 7.74 20.58 -24.86
CA ALA A 929 9.06 20.20 -24.35
C ALA A 929 8.97 19.74 -22.88
N THR A 930 9.54 18.58 -22.57
CA THR A 930 9.66 18.07 -21.20
C THR A 930 10.81 18.75 -20.46
N ASN A 931 11.94 18.98 -21.16
CA ASN A 931 13.08 19.75 -20.67
C ASN A 931 13.98 20.24 -21.83
N TYR A 932 15.04 20.99 -21.50
CA TYR A 932 16.02 21.54 -22.44
C TYR A 932 17.44 21.18 -22.03
N THR A 933 18.28 20.82 -22.99
CA THR A 933 19.73 20.69 -22.79
C THR A 933 20.43 21.90 -23.44
N VAL A 934 21.05 22.75 -22.63
CA VAL A 934 21.84 23.91 -23.09
C VAL A 934 23.28 23.50 -23.25
N GLN A 935 23.90 23.85 -24.38
CA GLN A 935 25.31 23.63 -24.64
C GLN A 935 26.00 24.91 -25.08
N TYR A 936 27.24 25.13 -24.64
CA TYR A 936 28.16 26.04 -25.31
C TYR A 936 29.53 25.40 -25.58
N SER A 937 30.19 25.89 -26.63
CA SER A 937 31.50 25.42 -27.08
C SER A 937 32.33 26.58 -27.67
N VAL A 938 33.65 26.48 -27.61
CA VAL A 938 34.58 27.32 -28.39
C VAL A 938 34.75 26.83 -29.83
N ASN A 939 34.25 25.64 -30.15
CA ASN A 939 34.29 25.02 -31.48
C ASN A 939 32.91 25.07 -32.15
N GLU A 940 32.85 25.60 -33.37
CA GLU A 940 31.60 25.82 -34.12
C GLU A 940 30.82 24.53 -34.40
N ASP A 941 31.50 23.40 -34.54
CA ASP A 941 30.92 22.10 -34.82
C ASP A 941 30.43 21.34 -33.57
N PHE A 942 30.64 21.92 -32.37
CA PHE A 942 30.36 21.26 -31.08
C PHE A 942 31.06 19.90 -30.94
N SER A 943 32.19 19.68 -31.64
CA SER A 943 32.99 18.45 -31.53
C SER A 943 33.55 18.23 -30.12
N THR A 944 33.74 19.32 -29.37
CA THR A 944 33.95 19.31 -27.93
C THR A 944 32.94 20.24 -27.28
N ILE A 945 32.29 19.81 -26.21
CA ILE A 945 31.33 20.62 -25.46
C ILE A 945 32.05 21.17 -24.23
N ASP A 946 32.12 22.49 -24.10
CA ASP A 946 32.78 23.16 -22.96
C ASP A 946 31.82 23.31 -21.77
N PHE A 947 30.52 23.31 -22.02
CA PHE A 947 29.47 23.37 -21.02
C PHE A 947 28.20 22.70 -21.52
N GLU A 948 27.56 21.90 -20.66
CA GLU A 948 26.28 21.26 -20.89
C GLU A 948 25.46 21.22 -19.59
N ASP A 949 24.16 21.50 -19.68
CA ASP A 949 23.23 21.40 -18.55
C ASP A 949 21.80 21.12 -19.06
N THR A 950 21.09 20.21 -18.40
CA THR A 950 19.70 19.84 -18.74
C THR A 950 18.73 20.29 -17.66
N ARG A 951 17.65 21.00 -18.03
CA ARG A 951 16.69 21.60 -17.10
C ARG A 951 15.32 21.87 -17.71
N GLY A 952 14.29 21.98 -16.87
CA GLY A 952 12.94 22.39 -17.29
C GLY A 952 12.78 23.89 -17.55
N ALA A 953 13.66 24.74 -17.01
CA ALA A 953 13.58 26.19 -17.17
C ALA A 953 14.17 26.66 -18.52
N SER A 954 13.56 27.67 -19.15
CA SER A 954 14.01 28.22 -20.44
C SER A 954 15.16 29.25 -20.35
N ASN A 955 15.95 29.19 -19.26
CA ASN A 955 17.11 30.05 -19.07
C ASN A 955 18.16 29.44 -18.12
N ILE A 956 19.39 29.93 -18.24
CA ILE A 956 20.51 29.59 -17.35
C ILE A 956 21.48 30.76 -17.19
N THR A 957 22.13 30.85 -16.04
CA THR A 957 23.26 31.77 -15.84
C THR A 957 24.55 30.97 -15.72
N VAL A 958 25.54 31.31 -16.56
CA VAL A 958 26.85 30.67 -16.61
C VAL A 958 27.94 31.64 -16.16
N ALA A 959 28.88 31.16 -15.34
CA ALA A 959 30.05 31.91 -14.89
C ALA A 959 31.32 31.40 -15.60
N ASP A 960 32.43 32.12 -15.45
CA ASP A 960 33.76 31.69 -15.92
C ASP A 960 33.87 31.39 -17.44
N VAL A 961 33.05 32.06 -18.26
CA VAL A 961 33.06 31.90 -19.72
C VAL A 961 34.39 32.44 -20.31
N PRO A 962 35.06 31.71 -21.23
CA PRO A 962 36.34 32.13 -21.79
C PRO A 962 36.34 33.55 -22.41
N VAL A 963 37.30 34.39 -21.99
CA VAL A 963 37.41 35.79 -22.41
C VAL A 963 38.15 35.92 -23.75
N GLY A 964 37.66 36.80 -24.64
CA GLY A 964 38.32 37.16 -25.90
C GLY A 964 38.10 36.20 -27.09
N GLN A 965 37.50 35.03 -26.85
CA GLN A 965 37.17 34.04 -27.89
C GLN A 965 35.69 34.12 -28.31
N VAL A 966 35.34 33.56 -29.47
CA VAL A 966 33.93 33.36 -29.87
C VAL A 966 33.41 32.14 -29.14
N ILE A 967 32.27 32.28 -28.47
CA ILE A 967 31.52 31.18 -27.89
C ILE A 967 30.34 30.88 -28.80
N TYR A 968 30.15 29.62 -29.16
CA TYR A 968 28.99 29.09 -29.88
C TYR A 968 28.08 28.41 -28.88
N TRP A 969 26.79 28.70 -28.88
CA TRP A 969 25.83 28.07 -27.97
C TRP A 969 24.55 27.67 -28.67
N ARG A 970 23.92 26.61 -28.16
CA ARG A 970 22.68 26.03 -28.66
C ARG A 970 21.89 25.38 -27.53
N VAL A 971 20.61 25.16 -27.79
CA VAL A 971 19.65 24.44 -26.95
C VAL A 971 19.07 23.26 -27.72
N LEU A 972 19.04 22.09 -27.10
CA LEU A 972 18.30 20.92 -27.53
C LEU A 972 16.99 20.87 -26.74
N THR A 973 15.88 20.72 -27.45
CA THR A 973 14.55 20.59 -26.87
C THR A 973 14.23 19.11 -26.78
N ASN A 974 13.99 18.60 -25.58
CA ASN A 974 13.71 17.19 -25.35
C ASN A 974 12.19 16.99 -25.16
N ASN A 975 11.64 15.97 -25.80
CA ASN A 975 10.26 15.53 -25.66
C ASN A 975 10.15 14.03 -25.95
N ASP A 976 8.95 13.46 -25.82
CA ASP A 976 8.70 12.02 -25.92
C ASP A 976 8.83 11.47 -27.35
N CYS A 977 8.83 12.33 -28.38
CA CYS A 977 8.90 11.93 -29.78
C CYS A 977 10.31 12.05 -30.38
N SER A 978 10.82 13.27 -30.52
CA SER A 978 12.11 13.50 -31.18
C SER A 978 12.78 14.79 -30.69
N PRO A 979 14.04 14.75 -30.24
CA PRO A 979 14.72 15.95 -29.78
C PRO A 979 15.06 16.89 -30.95
N ALA A 980 14.86 18.19 -30.75
CA ALA A 980 15.12 19.20 -31.77
C ALA A 980 16.23 20.17 -31.34
N VAL A 981 17.15 20.46 -32.27
CA VAL A 981 18.30 21.35 -32.03
C VAL A 981 18.00 22.75 -32.55
N SER A 982 18.12 23.74 -31.68
CA SER A 982 18.02 25.17 -32.06
C SER A 982 19.13 25.62 -33.02
N ALA A 983 18.93 26.80 -33.62
CA ALA A 983 20.00 27.48 -34.33
C ALA A 983 21.15 27.82 -33.37
N VAL A 984 22.39 27.73 -33.85
CA VAL A 984 23.58 28.12 -33.07
C VAL A 984 23.70 29.64 -33.06
N ARG A 985 23.91 30.23 -31.88
CA ARG A 985 24.26 31.65 -31.73
C ARG A 985 25.66 31.83 -31.18
N THR A 986 26.21 33.02 -31.38
CA THR A 986 27.56 33.37 -30.94
C THR A 986 27.59 34.57 -29.99
N PHE A 987 28.58 34.62 -29.09
CA PHE A 987 28.91 35.84 -28.33
C PHE A 987 30.40 35.87 -27.94
N ARG A 988 30.90 37.05 -27.52
CA ARG A 988 32.27 37.25 -27.04
C ARG A 988 32.28 37.99 -25.71
N ILE A 989 33.16 37.59 -24.80
CA ILE A 989 33.39 38.30 -23.53
C ILE A 989 34.55 39.29 -23.68
N ARG A 990 34.29 40.56 -23.35
CA ARG A 990 35.24 41.67 -23.25
C ARG A 990 35.75 41.80 -21.81
N PRO A 991 37.07 41.89 -21.59
CA PRO A 991 37.63 42.13 -20.26
C PRO A 991 37.26 43.54 -19.76
N VAL A 992 36.99 43.70 -18.46
CA VAL A 992 36.43 44.95 -17.88
C VAL A 992 37.46 46.04 -17.60
N GLY A 993 38.65 46.00 -18.18
CA GLY A 993 39.70 46.98 -17.82
C GLY A 993 40.72 47.23 -18.91
N VAL A 994 40.38 48.07 -19.88
CA VAL A 994 41.37 48.70 -20.78
C VAL A 994 41.72 50.06 -20.20
N GLN A 995 42.80 50.14 -19.43
CA GLN A 995 43.30 51.42 -18.91
C GLN A 995 44.34 52.00 -19.88
N ASN A 996 44.02 53.15 -20.50
CA ASN A 996 44.95 53.86 -21.35
C ASN A 996 46.07 54.50 -20.49
N PHE A 997 47.30 54.03 -20.69
CA PHE A 997 48.50 54.43 -19.95
C PHE A 997 49.33 55.49 -20.72
N GLY A 998 48.69 56.23 -21.63
CA GLY A 998 49.35 57.28 -22.43
C GLY A 998 50.21 56.75 -23.58
N GLN A 999 50.46 57.58 -24.60
CA GLN A 999 51.35 57.26 -25.75
C GLN A 999 51.11 55.92 -26.47
N GLY A 1000 49.85 55.47 -26.57
CA GLY A 1000 49.50 54.19 -27.21
C GLY A 1000 49.85 52.95 -26.38
N ARG A 1001 50.10 53.14 -25.07
CA ARG A 1001 50.29 52.07 -24.09
C ARG A 1001 48.97 51.75 -23.39
N VAL A 1002 48.67 50.48 -23.22
CA VAL A 1002 47.43 49.96 -22.60
C VAL A 1002 47.81 48.94 -21.54
N LEU A 1003 47.12 48.97 -20.40
CA LEU A 1003 47.21 47.95 -19.37
C LEU A 1003 45.86 47.25 -19.20
N ASN A 1004 45.86 45.92 -19.25
CA ASN A 1004 44.75 45.06 -18.86
C ASN A 1004 45.14 44.29 -17.60
N ILE A 1005 44.28 44.33 -16.58
CA ILE A 1005 44.52 43.66 -15.29
C ILE A 1005 43.36 42.74 -14.97
N TYR A 1006 43.59 41.43 -14.88
CA TYR A 1006 42.54 40.42 -14.72
C TYR A 1006 43.08 39.09 -14.13
N PRO A 1007 42.25 38.27 -13.46
CA PRO A 1007 40.87 38.56 -13.07
C PRO A 1007 40.82 39.57 -11.91
N ASN A 1008 39.73 40.31 -11.78
CA ASN A 1008 39.45 41.16 -10.62
C ASN A 1008 37.94 41.11 -10.34
N PRO A 1009 37.45 40.37 -9.32
CA PRO A 1009 38.18 39.83 -8.17
C PRO A 1009 39.19 38.69 -8.46
N VAL A 1010 40.18 38.48 -7.58
CA VAL A 1010 41.28 37.51 -7.75
C VAL A 1010 41.46 36.59 -6.53
N ARG A 1011 41.69 35.28 -6.74
CA ARG A 1011 41.94 34.29 -5.65
C ARG A 1011 43.42 34.00 -5.37
N GLY A 1012 44.34 34.38 -6.27
CA GLY A 1012 45.76 34.12 -6.04
C GLY A 1012 46.70 34.64 -7.12
N GLN A 1013 46.38 34.46 -8.41
CA GLN A 1013 47.20 35.00 -9.51
C GLN A 1013 46.47 36.08 -10.29
N LEU A 1014 47.13 37.22 -10.44
CA LEU A 1014 46.67 38.37 -11.19
C LEU A 1014 47.51 38.52 -12.46
N THR A 1015 46.87 38.54 -13.63
CA THR A 1015 47.51 38.86 -14.89
C THR A 1015 47.56 40.37 -15.08
N VAL A 1016 48.74 40.91 -15.41
CA VAL A 1016 48.93 42.28 -15.91
C VAL A 1016 49.47 42.19 -17.33
N GLU A 1017 48.61 42.46 -18.31
CA GLU A 1017 48.97 42.50 -19.71
C GLU A 1017 49.22 43.95 -20.16
N ALA A 1018 50.46 44.20 -20.60
CA ALA A 1018 50.92 45.52 -21.00
C ALA A 1018 51.13 45.57 -22.51
N THR A 1019 50.23 46.24 -23.24
CA THR A 1019 50.29 46.39 -24.70
C THR A 1019 50.87 47.75 -25.09
N GLY A 1020 51.85 47.78 -25.98
CA GLY A 1020 52.60 48.99 -26.36
C GLY A 1020 54.07 48.95 -25.93
N SER A 1021 54.82 50.02 -26.20
CA SER A 1021 56.27 50.07 -25.92
C SER A 1021 56.52 50.55 -24.49
N PHE A 1022 57.01 49.67 -23.60
CA PHE A 1022 57.42 49.98 -22.21
C PHE A 1022 58.95 49.90 -22.03
N PRO A 1023 59.74 50.85 -22.57
CA PRO A 1023 61.19 50.83 -22.50
C PRO A 1023 61.65 51.07 -21.05
N GLY A 1024 61.99 49.97 -20.37
CA GLY A 1024 62.38 49.98 -18.97
C GLY A 1024 61.44 49.15 -18.07
N GLY A 1025 60.26 48.77 -18.54
CA GLY A 1025 59.28 48.00 -17.76
C GLY A 1025 58.52 48.81 -16.71
N LEU A 1026 57.55 48.18 -16.07
CA LEU A 1026 56.63 48.74 -15.08
C LEU A 1026 57.04 48.30 -13.67
N SER A 1027 57.11 49.23 -12.72
CA SER A 1027 57.10 48.87 -11.29
C SER A 1027 55.68 48.52 -10.87
N ALA A 1028 55.55 47.62 -9.90
CA ALA A 1028 54.27 47.14 -9.39
C ALA A 1028 54.30 47.05 -7.86
N ASP A 1029 53.61 47.97 -7.19
CA ASP A 1029 53.59 48.12 -5.74
C ASP A 1029 52.18 47.93 -5.19
N LEU A 1030 52.01 47.06 -4.19
CA LEU A 1030 50.72 46.75 -3.59
C LEU A 1030 50.52 47.50 -2.27
N TYR A 1031 49.35 48.09 -2.12
CA TYR A 1031 48.90 48.81 -0.93
C TYR A 1031 47.60 48.21 -0.40
N ASP A 1032 47.39 48.22 0.92
CA ASP A 1032 46.07 47.91 1.49
C ASP A 1032 45.10 49.09 1.37
N ALA A 1033 43.85 48.88 1.76
CA ALA A 1033 42.79 49.89 1.69
C ALA A 1033 43.07 51.17 2.51
N THR A 1034 44.02 51.15 3.45
CA THR A 1034 44.42 52.33 4.24
C THR A 1034 45.56 53.13 3.58
N GLY A 1035 46.07 52.65 2.44
CA GLY A 1035 47.22 53.23 1.75
C GLY A 1035 48.57 52.78 2.34
N ARG A 1036 48.60 51.78 3.23
CA ARG A 1036 49.85 51.21 3.74
C ARG A 1036 50.46 50.29 2.68
N PHE A 1037 51.73 50.52 2.38
CA PHE A 1037 52.52 49.69 1.48
C PHE A 1037 52.71 48.27 2.04
N LEU A 1038 52.50 47.26 1.19
CA LEU A 1038 52.63 45.85 1.56
C LEU A 1038 53.85 45.19 0.92
N ARG A 1039 54.00 45.33 -0.40
CA ARG A 1039 55.02 44.61 -1.18
C ARG A 1039 55.25 45.25 -2.55
N THR A 1040 56.48 45.16 -3.04
CA THR A 1040 56.87 45.42 -4.44
C THR A 1040 57.03 44.10 -5.18
N TYR A 1041 56.52 44.04 -6.41
CA TYR A 1041 56.65 42.92 -7.33
C TYR A 1041 57.83 43.09 -8.29
N PRO A 1042 58.33 41.99 -8.88
CA PRO A 1042 59.33 42.05 -9.94
C PRO A 1042 58.87 42.97 -11.07
N ARG A 1043 59.83 43.61 -11.71
CA ARG A 1043 59.57 44.56 -12.79
C ARG A 1043 58.86 43.87 -13.96
N LEU A 1044 57.69 44.37 -14.33
CA LEU A 1044 56.84 43.78 -15.37
C LEU A 1044 57.29 44.31 -16.74
N LEU A 1045 57.38 43.45 -17.75
CA LEU A 1045 57.79 43.81 -19.10
C LEU A 1045 56.56 43.99 -20.01
N GLY A 1046 56.76 44.48 -21.23
CA GLY A 1046 55.70 44.47 -22.24
C GLY A 1046 55.21 43.05 -22.52
N GLY A 1047 53.90 42.87 -22.74
CA GLY A 1047 53.23 41.58 -22.87
C GLY A 1047 52.55 41.14 -21.58
N ARG A 1048 52.27 39.84 -21.47
CA ARG A 1048 51.53 39.25 -20.35
C ARG A 1048 52.47 38.94 -19.19
N ASN A 1049 52.15 39.45 -17.99
CA ASN A 1049 52.90 39.20 -16.76
C ASN A 1049 51.98 38.61 -15.69
N GLN A 1050 52.53 37.76 -14.82
CA GLN A 1050 51.82 37.21 -13.66
C GLN A 1050 52.30 37.87 -12.37
N VAL A 1051 51.34 38.27 -11.54
CA VAL A 1051 51.54 38.87 -10.21
C VAL A 1051 50.93 37.93 -9.18
N ASP A 1052 51.78 37.40 -8.29
CA ASP A 1052 51.38 36.44 -7.26
C ASP A 1052 50.88 37.14 -5.99
N LEU A 1053 49.60 36.96 -5.69
CA LEU A 1053 48.91 37.48 -4.51
C LEU A 1053 48.71 36.39 -3.44
N ASN A 1054 49.27 35.20 -3.60
CA ASN A 1054 49.18 34.16 -2.58
C ASN A 1054 49.77 34.64 -1.24
N GLY A 1055 49.02 34.42 -0.17
CA GLY A 1055 49.35 34.88 1.19
C GLY A 1055 48.91 36.32 1.51
N ILE A 1056 48.20 36.99 0.60
CA ILE A 1056 47.45 38.22 0.90
C ILE A 1056 46.04 37.83 1.37
N ALA A 1057 45.58 38.39 2.49
CA ALA A 1057 44.24 38.10 3.02
C ALA A 1057 43.12 38.59 2.08
N ALA A 1058 41.93 38.00 2.17
CA ALA A 1058 40.78 38.48 1.42
C ALA A 1058 40.46 39.94 1.80
N GLY A 1059 40.22 40.80 0.81
CA GLY A 1059 40.00 42.23 1.05
C GLY A 1059 40.21 43.11 -0.19
N VAL A 1060 40.11 44.43 0.02
CA VAL A 1060 40.34 45.43 -1.04
C VAL A 1060 41.77 45.96 -0.96
N TYR A 1061 42.45 45.96 -2.11
CA TYR A 1061 43.83 46.40 -2.27
C TYR A 1061 43.97 47.37 -3.43
N TYR A 1062 45.12 48.04 -3.51
CA TYR A 1062 45.46 48.95 -4.59
C TYR A 1062 46.82 48.60 -5.17
N LEU A 1063 46.86 48.20 -6.44
CA LEU A 1063 48.09 47.92 -7.18
C LEU A 1063 48.50 49.16 -7.96
N ARG A 1064 49.63 49.75 -7.58
CA ARG A 1064 50.21 50.91 -8.23
C ARG A 1064 51.24 50.48 -9.27
N LEU A 1065 51.03 50.91 -10.50
CA LEU A 1065 51.89 50.63 -11.65
C LEU A 1065 52.53 51.94 -12.13
N ALA A 1066 53.86 51.97 -12.28
CA ALA A 1066 54.56 53.18 -12.73
C ALA A 1066 55.67 52.90 -13.75
N THR A 1067 55.83 53.80 -14.71
CA THR A 1067 56.94 53.80 -15.69
C THR A 1067 57.10 55.19 -16.33
N ASP A 1068 58.31 55.59 -16.67
CA ASP A 1068 58.62 56.86 -17.37
C ASP A 1068 57.97 58.14 -16.79
N GLY A 1069 57.72 58.18 -15.48
CA GLY A 1069 57.10 59.32 -14.80
C GLY A 1069 55.56 59.34 -14.84
N GLU A 1070 54.91 58.35 -15.44
CA GLU A 1070 53.47 58.11 -15.33
C GLU A 1070 53.17 57.02 -14.30
N GLU A 1071 52.09 57.23 -13.54
CA GLU A 1071 51.62 56.34 -12.49
C GLU A 1071 50.11 56.10 -12.63
N ARG A 1072 49.68 54.85 -12.44
CA ARG A 1072 48.28 54.46 -12.27
C ARG A 1072 48.13 53.56 -11.06
N THR A 1073 46.98 53.62 -10.42
CA THR A 1073 46.65 52.77 -9.29
C THR A 1073 45.32 52.08 -9.60
N GLU A 1074 45.33 50.75 -9.57
CA GLU A 1074 44.16 49.92 -9.85
C GLU A 1074 43.65 49.28 -8.56
N ARG A 1075 42.34 49.36 -8.34
CA ARG A 1075 41.68 48.71 -7.21
C ARG A 1075 41.52 47.22 -7.49
N LEU A 1076 41.97 46.38 -6.55
CA LEU A 1076 41.85 44.93 -6.59
C LEU A 1076 40.98 44.41 -5.46
N VAL A 1077 40.19 43.37 -5.72
CA VAL A 1077 39.47 42.60 -4.70
C VAL A 1077 40.10 41.21 -4.62
N VAL A 1078 40.71 40.87 -3.49
CA VAL A 1078 41.26 39.53 -3.23
C VAL A 1078 40.18 38.70 -2.53
N LEU A 1079 39.86 37.54 -3.09
CA LEU A 1079 38.90 36.57 -2.55
C LEU A 1079 39.61 35.54 -1.65
N PRO A 1080 38.88 34.86 -0.73
CA PRO A 1080 39.43 33.82 0.14
C PRO A 1080 40.09 32.65 -0.58
#